data_AF-A0A8S3YT03-F1
#
_entry.id   AF-A0A8S3YT03-F1
#
_cell.length_a   1.000
_cell.length_b   1.000
_cell.length_c   1.000
_cell.angle_alpha   90.00
_cell.angle_beta   90.00
_cell.angle_gamma   90.00
#
_symmetry.space_group_name_H-M   'P 1'
#
loop_
_entity.id
_entity.type
_entity.pdbx_description
1 polymer ?
#
loop_
_entity_poly.entity_id
_entity_poly.type
_entity_poly.pdbx_seq_one_letter_code
_entity_poly.pdbx_strand_id
1 'polypeptide(L)'
;MEADCRMEADCRMEEDCRMEADCRMEADCRMEADCRMEADCRMEADIQLTNDHCKKNPGHTTFIPSDMFSCEHLPSRYHDTELLASCIRSESDLTVRVTVRYVSDKRPSTVPDTDQVFPFFHRRGQRRMTVGTGRIHSVYGTGWIYSVYKFPDKYNSQFKTCPCRECQLSSEPKKQFGFIIIQTATHIISNDLEGEHATCHLFFNSGSRPDVCSNVVTLSGTWRVSSDIITDRCSMIHVTHDMDLAANLERMTCYRDYLKESYFIKSLLHCPIEEAESQDPLVCLVSHPHGCSSNISLGVAVGTKVKEPGRVSYMYDTATCPGSSGSKVFTIWKDLRLWGFEHTHSIGRYEELTQISNSSHGVGYCPLIRSPAGSPDNNSEDPPSNSQVEQENQGRGEVQECLPETDLHGCYILCTKNPGHHNFFPIDEFSKDHLPPDNRHLVEHIKVLANIVALVAVKKISRERPKTFPGTDTNYPQTPQRGSSWIYKVLRFGNRSGVRMGKCTCEECQKSDDPKENFAYIIIHTAAHVVFDDFEGKHTTCYLFYHKGKTVEACSGVVKLSGMSRVWSDAEKDVCKMLYVTHDPDVIDRVEEVVREWESARRSFELRNKITPLKENSLTDTSRQALVVAVSHPHGCSKQVSLGHCVSIDNTGVGQTVCEYTTPTCSGSSGAYVYVEGRDWQSWDDNIHAGAHDRNHGINFSS
;
A
#
# COMPACT_ATOMS: atom_id res chain seq x y z
N MET A 1 -11.17 45.34 -62.13
CA MET A 1 -9.79 45.05 -62.56
C MET A 1 -8.89 46.03 -61.84
N GLU A 2 -7.75 45.50 -61.41
CA GLU A 2 -6.79 45.99 -60.42
C GLU A 2 -6.17 47.38 -60.63
N ALA A 3 -5.43 47.74 -59.56
CA ALA A 3 -4.19 48.52 -59.53
C ALA A 3 -4.36 50.05 -59.49
N ASP A 4 -3.57 50.84 -58.76
CA ASP A 4 -2.42 50.65 -57.87
C ASP A 4 -2.22 52.02 -57.21
N CYS A 5 -1.67 52.12 -56.00
CA CYS A 5 -0.83 53.27 -55.62
C CYS A 5 -0.04 53.03 -54.32
N ARG A 6 1.28 53.17 -54.45
CA ARG A 6 2.33 53.09 -53.41
C ARG A 6 2.52 54.41 -52.65
N MET A 7 2.90 54.23 -51.38
CA MET A 7 3.69 55.01 -50.39
C MET A 7 4.39 56.30 -50.87
N GLU A 8 4.64 57.34 -50.05
CA GLU A 8 5.19 57.34 -48.68
C GLU A 8 5.19 58.77 -48.05
N ALA A 9 5.42 58.83 -46.73
CA ALA A 9 6.21 59.84 -45.98
C ALA A 9 5.53 60.71 -44.89
N ASP A 10 6.12 60.57 -43.69
CA ASP A 10 6.42 61.54 -42.63
C ASP A 10 5.34 62.08 -41.67
N CYS A 11 5.54 61.80 -40.37
CA CYS A 11 5.94 62.83 -39.39
C CYS A 11 6.36 62.21 -38.03
N ARG A 12 7.43 62.76 -37.44
CA ARG A 12 8.01 62.40 -36.13
C ARG A 12 7.82 63.55 -35.13
N MET A 13 7.56 63.15 -33.88
CA MET A 13 7.93 63.72 -32.56
C MET A 13 7.43 65.11 -32.14
N GLU A 14 6.81 65.17 -30.95
CA GLU A 14 7.21 66.11 -29.88
C GLU A 14 6.79 65.59 -28.49
N GLU A 15 7.71 65.70 -27.52
CA GLU A 15 7.56 65.46 -26.08
C GLU A 15 7.00 66.71 -25.39
N ASP A 16 6.16 66.53 -24.36
CA ASP A 16 6.22 67.21 -23.05
C ASP A 16 4.82 67.27 -22.40
N CYS A 17 4.67 66.69 -21.20
CA CYS A 17 3.89 67.30 -20.11
C CYS A 17 4.20 66.66 -18.74
N ARG A 18 4.96 67.45 -17.97
CA ARG A 18 5.17 67.56 -16.51
C ARG A 18 4.33 66.69 -15.56
N MET A 19 5.05 66.13 -14.58
CA MET A 19 4.54 65.70 -13.28
C MET A 19 4.06 66.88 -12.43
N GLU A 20 2.83 66.81 -11.93
CA GLU A 20 2.45 67.43 -10.66
C GLU A 20 2.01 66.32 -9.69
N ALA A 21 2.69 66.28 -8.56
CA ALA A 21 2.34 65.50 -7.40
C ALA A 21 1.35 66.32 -6.56
N ASP A 22 0.13 65.80 -6.37
CA ASP A 22 -0.64 65.93 -5.13
C ASP A 22 -1.97 65.19 -5.27
N CYS A 23 -2.03 63.97 -4.73
CA CYS A 23 -3.29 63.39 -4.24
C CYS A 23 -2.97 62.50 -3.03
N ARG A 24 -3.41 62.97 -1.86
CA ARG A 24 -3.36 62.30 -0.56
C ARG A 24 -4.05 60.95 -0.60
N MET A 25 -3.46 59.97 0.07
CA MET A 25 -4.10 58.69 0.41
C MET A 25 -5.24 58.92 1.40
N GLU A 26 -6.45 58.46 1.06
CA GLU A 26 -7.40 57.87 2.02
C GLU A 26 -8.09 56.65 1.40
N ALA A 27 -7.91 55.52 2.08
CA ALA A 27 -8.80 54.38 2.28
C ALA A 27 -9.44 53.61 1.10
N ASP A 28 -9.19 52.29 1.15
CA ASP A 28 -10.06 51.18 0.76
C ASP A 28 -10.32 50.91 -0.74
N CYS A 29 -9.27 50.47 -1.45
CA CYS A 29 -9.45 49.65 -2.65
C CYS A 29 -9.34 48.16 -2.32
N ARG A 30 -10.50 47.49 -2.23
CA ARG A 30 -10.65 46.04 -2.49
C ARG A 30 -10.15 45.74 -3.91
N MET A 31 -8.86 45.50 -4.10
CA MET A 31 -8.26 45.11 -5.39
C MET A 31 -7.43 43.81 -5.34
N GLU A 32 -7.65 42.95 -4.34
CA GLU A 32 -6.94 41.65 -4.29
C GLU A 32 -7.70 40.47 -4.92
N ALA A 33 -9.01 40.59 -5.19
CA ALA A 33 -9.80 39.49 -5.75
C ALA A 33 -9.80 39.47 -7.29
N ASP A 34 -9.99 40.63 -7.94
CA ASP A 34 -10.16 40.71 -9.39
C ASP A 34 -8.85 40.44 -10.16
N CYS A 35 -7.71 40.93 -9.65
CA CYS A 35 -6.41 40.64 -10.28
C CYS A 35 -5.97 39.17 -10.15
N ARG A 36 -6.42 38.45 -9.11
CA ARG A 36 -6.13 37.01 -8.96
C ARG A 36 -6.88 36.19 -10.02
N MET A 37 -8.15 36.51 -10.27
CA MET A 37 -8.96 35.81 -11.27
C MET A 37 -8.39 35.96 -12.68
N GLU A 38 -8.00 37.18 -13.11
CA GLU A 38 -7.44 37.38 -14.45
C GLU A 38 -6.09 36.65 -14.66
N ALA A 39 -5.25 36.57 -13.63
CA ALA A 39 -3.98 35.85 -13.68
C ALA A 39 -4.18 34.33 -13.75
N ASP A 40 -5.11 33.78 -12.97
CA ASP A 40 -5.48 32.36 -13.01
C ASP A 40 -6.13 32.01 -14.37
N CYS A 41 -6.90 32.92 -14.98
CA CYS A 41 -7.45 32.73 -16.34
C CYS A 41 -6.39 32.56 -17.42
N ARG A 42 -5.30 33.33 -17.36
CA ARG A 42 -4.23 33.27 -18.37
C ARG A 42 -3.38 32.00 -18.24
N MET A 43 -3.22 31.47 -17.02
CA MET A 43 -2.47 30.24 -16.78
C MET A 43 -3.08 29.02 -17.47
N GLU A 44 -4.41 28.92 -17.47
CA GLU A 44 -5.09 27.73 -17.99
C GLU A 44 -5.18 27.75 -19.53
N ALA A 45 -5.20 28.93 -20.15
CA ALA A 45 -5.04 29.06 -21.60
C ALA A 45 -3.62 28.61 -22.05
N ASP A 46 -2.59 28.93 -21.27
CA ASP A 46 -1.23 28.44 -21.49
C ASP A 46 -1.14 26.90 -21.34
N ILE A 47 -1.89 26.31 -20.39
CA ILE A 47 -1.96 24.85 -20.22
C ILE A 47 -2.50 24.19 -21.49
N GLN A 48 -3.63 24.68 -22.02
CA GLN A 48 -4.24 24.11 -23.23
C GLN A 48 -3.29 24.21 -24.44
N LEU A 49 -2.59 25.34 -24.60
CA LEU A 49 -1.56 25.51 -25.63
C LEU A 49 -0.37 24.55 -25.44
N THR A 50 0.06 24.29 -24.20
CA THR A 50 1.13 23.31 -23.94
C THR A 50 0.69 21.87 -24.21
N ASN A 51 -0.60 21.58 -24.07
CA ASN A 51 -1.18 20.30 -24.44
C ASN A 51 -1.12 20.10 -25.97
N ASP A 52 -1.57 21.09 -26.74
CA ASP A 52 -1.58 21.04 -28.21
C ASP A 52 -0.16 20.95 -28.83
N HIS A 53 0.86 21.39 -28.08
CA HIS A 53 2.27 21.36 -28.48
C HIS A 53 3.13 20.35 -27.71
N CYS A 54 2.52 19.32 -27.11
CA CYS A 54 3.26 18.30 -26.38
C CYS A 54 4.22 17.53 -27.29
N LYS A 55 5.52 17.60 -26.96
CA LYS A 55 6.57 16.89 -27.70
C LYS A 55 6.62 15.40 -27.40
N LYS A 56 6.29 15.01 -26.16
CA LYS A 56 6.43 13.63 -25.68
C LYS A 56 5.32 12.72 -26.21
N ASN A 57 4.09 13.23 -26.26
CA ASN A 57 2.91 12.54 -26.80
C ASN A 57 2.06 13.51 -27.64
N PRO A 58 2.45 13.79 -28.90
CA PRO A 58 1.74 14.73 -29.75
C PRO A 58 0.28 14.33 -29.97
N GLY A 59 -0.64 15.27 -29.72
CA GLY A 59 -2.08 15.08 -29.91
C GLY A 59 -2.77 14.17 -28.88
N HIS A 60 -2.02 13.62 -27.91
CA HIS A 60 -2.53 12.86 -26.76
C HIS A 60 -3.56 11.78 -27.10
N THR A 61 -3.45 11.14 -28.27
CA THR A 61 -4.44 10.18 -28.78
C THR A 61 -4.60 8.92 -27.94
N THR A 62 -3.64 8.64 -27.06
CA THR A 62 -3.60 7.49 -26.14
C THR A 62 -4.06 7.83 -24.72
N PHE A 63 -4.40 9.10 -24.44
CA PHE A 63 -4.98 9.52 -23.18
C PHE A 63 -6.49 9.39 -23.25
N ILE A 64 -7.07 8.65 -22.32
CA ILE A 64 -8.50 8.43 -22.19
C ILE A 64 -9.01 9.34 -21.07
N PRO A 65 -9.88 10.32 -21.36
CA PRO A 65 -10.49 11.12 -20.30
C PRO A 65 -11.16 10.24 -19.25
N SER A 66 -10.86 10.52 -17.98
CA SER A 66 -11.24 9.63 -16.87
C SER A 66 -12.75 9.39 -16.75
N ASP A 67 -13.55 10.40 -17.11
CA ASP A 67 -15.01 10.36 -17.12
C ASP A 67 -15.60 9.54 -18.28
N MET A 68 -14.81 9.24 -19.31
CA MET A 68 -15.18 8.40 -20.44
C MET A 68 -14.66 6.96 -20.35
N PHE A 69 -13.81 6.65 -19.36
CA PHE A 69 -13.18 5.34 -19.25
C PHE A 69 -14.17 4.22 -18.89
N SER A 70 -14.02 3.10 -19.59
CA SER A 70 -14.88 1.91 -19.48
C SER A 70 -14.07 0.63 -19.73
N CYS A 71 -14.66 -0.54 -19.46
CA CYS A 71 -14.00 -1.81 -19.71
C CYS A 71 -13.62 -2.04 -21.19
N GLU A 72 -14.32 -1.41 -22.14
CA GLU A 72 -14.02 -1.47 -23.58
C GLU A 72 -12.67 -0.83 -23.95
N HIS A 73 -12.13 0.01 -23.07
CA HIS A 73 -10.82 0.63 -23.27
C HIS A 73 -9.66 -0.26 -22.80
N LEU A 74 -9.95 -1.30 -22.02
CA LEU A 74 -8.92 -2.23 -21.58
C LEU A 74 -8.42 -3.05 -22.78
N PRO A 75 -7.26 -3.72 -22.70
CA PRO A 75 -6.91 -4.72 -23.71
C PRO A 75 -7.85 -5.93 -23.62
N SER A 76 -8.12 -6.59 -24.76
CA SER A 76 -9.06 -7.72 -24.87
C SER A 76 -8.88 -8.81 -23.80
N ARG A 77 -7.64 -9.07 -23.40
CA ARG A 77 -7.29 -10.03 -22.35
C ARG A 77 -7.79 -9.68 -20.93
N TYR A 78 -8.27 -8.46 -20.72
CA TYR A 78 -8.85 -7.96 -19.46
C TYR A 78 -10.33 -7.55 -19.60
N HIS A 79 -10.95 -7.73 -20.78
CA HIS A 79 -12.35 -7.35 -21.03
C HIS A 79 -13.37 -8.14 -20.20
N ASP A 80 -12.97 -9.28 -19.62
CA ASP A 80 -13.83 -10.15 -18.80
C ASP A 80 -14.12 -9.57 -17.39
N THR A 81 -13.66 -8.36 -17.11
CA THR A 81 -13.66 -7.79 -15.76
C THR A 81 -14.10 -6.32 -15.70
N GLU A 82 -15.42 -6.07 -15.73
CA GLU A 82 -15.98 -4.77 -15.29
C GLU A 82 -15.49 -4.37 -13.88
N LEU A 83 -15.12 -5.35 -13.07
CA LEU A 83 -14.47 -5.16 -11.78
C LEU A 83 -13.10 -4.47 -11.90
N LEU A 84 -12.26 -4.82 -12.89
CA LEU A 84 -10.98 -4.13 -13.10
C LEU A 84 -11.20 -2.68 -13.52
N ALA A 85 -12.14 -2.44 -14.45
CA ALA A 85 -12.50 -1.09 -14.86
C ALA A 85 -12.99 -0.26 -13.66
N SER A 86 -13.81 -0.87 -12.78
CA SER A 86 -14.25 -0.25 -11.52
C SER A 86 -13.09 0.10 -10.59
N CYS A 87 -12.09 -0.78 -10.47
CA CYS A 87 -10.89 -0.49 -9.69
C CYS A 87 -10.14 0.72 -10.24
N ILE A 88 -9.91 0.78 -11.56
CA ILE A 88 -9.20 1.89 -12.20
C ILE A 88 -9.98 3.21 -12.04
N ARG A 89 -11.31 3.19 -12.20
CA ARG A 89 -12.14 4.38 -11.93
C ARG A 89 -12.03 4.84 -10.48
N SER A 90 -12.05 3.92 -9.52
CA SER A 90 -11.88 4.28 -8.10
C SER A 90 -10.52 4.90 -7.77
N GLU A 91 -9.46 4.53 -8.51
CA GLU A 91 -8.16 5.19 -8.41
C GLU A 91 -8.19 6.58 -9.06
N SER A 92 -8.91 6.75 -10.17
CA SER A 92 -9.12 8.07 -10.77
C SER A 92 -9.88 9.01 -9.86
N ASP A 93 -10.92 8.54 -9.18
CA ASP A 93 -11.70 9.34 -8.25
C ASP A 93 -10.89 9.87 -7.05
N LEU A 94 -9.75 9.23 -6.76
CA LEU A 94 -8.80 9.61 -5.71
C LEU A 94 -7.53 10.28 -6.24
N THR A 95 -7.44 10.49 -7.56
CA THR A 95 -6.35 11.22 -8.20
C THR A 95 -6.54 12.73 -8.03
N VAL A 96 -5.44 13.44 -7.80
CA VAL A 96 -5.42 14.85 -7.41
C VAL A 96 -4.51 15.63 -8.33
N ARG A 97 -4.98 16.79 -8.82
CA ARG A 97 -4.14 17.75 -9.53
C ARG A 97 -3.34 18.56 -8.52
N VAL A 98 -2.02 18.51 -8.60
CA VAL A 98 -1.10 19.27 -7.74
C VAL A 98 -0.55 20.47 -8.51
N THR A 99 -0.65 21.66 -7.93
CA THR A 99 -0.08 22.89 -8.50
C THR A 99 0.82 23.57 -7.48
N VAL A 100 2.10 23.74 -7.81
CA VAL A 100 3.09 24.38 -6.93
C VAL A 100 3.45 25.76 -7.46
N ARG A 101 3.28 26.78 -6.62
CA ARG A 101 3.44 28.20 -7.02
C ARG A 101 4.77 28.83 -6.59
N TYR A 102 5.60 28.10 -5.84
CA TYR A 102 6.89 28.56 -5.35
C TYR A 102 7.89 27.40 -5.35
N VAL A 103 9.12 27.68 -5.79
CA VAL A 103 10.24 26.73 -5.72
C VAL A 103 11.16 27.17 -4.59
N SER A 104 11.33 26.32 -3.59
CA SER A 104 12.01 26.66 -2.34
C SER A 104 13.50 26.90 -2.55
N ASP A 105 14.05 27.93 -1.89
CA ASP A 105 15.49 28.20 -1.84
C ASP A 105 16.30 27.02 -1.28
N LYS A 106 15.64 26.15 -0.50
CA LYS A 106 16.21 24.93 0.09
C LYS A 106 16.13 23.71 -0.82
N ARG A 107 15.56 23.82 -2.03
CA ARG A 107 15.52 22.69 -2.97
C ARG A 107 16.95 22.20 -3.25
N PRO A 108 17.21 20.88 -3.24
CA PRO A 108 18.55 20.33 -3.44
C PRO A 108 19.17 20.78 -4.77
N SER A 109 20.50 20.86 -4.82
CA SER A 109 21.24 21.09 -6.07
C SER A 109 21.34 19.84 -6.92
N THR A 110 21.58 18.71 -6.28
CA THR A 110 21.77 17.42 -6.92
C THR A 110 20.94 16.35 -6.22
N VAL A 111 20.68 15.26 -6.92
CA VAL A 111 20.20 14.03 -6.28
C VAL A 111 21.35 13.48 -5.41
N PRO A 112 21.11 13.07 -4.15
CA PRO A 112 22.14 12.52 -3.28
C PRO A 112 22.95 11.42 -3.96
N ASP A 113 24.26 11.43 -3.71
CA ASP A 113 25.23 10.47 -4.25
C ASP A 113 25.33 10.44 -5.78
N THR A 114 24.94 11.53 -6.45
CA THR A 114 25.09 11.69 -7.89
C THR A 114 25.45 13.13 -8.28
N ASP A 115 26.00 13.29 -9.48
CA ASP A 115 26.21 14.61 -10.10
C ASP A 115 24.95 15.15 -10.83
N GLN A 116 23.84 14.42 -10.75
CA GLN A 116 22.61 14.78 -11.46
C GLN A 116 21.95 16.00 -10.79
N VAL A 117 21.72 17.07 -11.57
CA VAL A 117 21.00 18.25 -11.09
C VAL A 117 19.56 17.88 -10.71
N PHE A 118 19.14 18.30 -9.53
CA PHE A 118 17.79 18.02 -9.04
C PHE A 118 16.75 18.85 -9.82
N PRO A 119 15.58 18.28 -10.18
CA PRO A 119 14.59 18.99 -11.00
C PRO A 119 14.21 20.36 -10.41
N PHE A 120 14.11 21.35 -11.29
CA PHE A 120 13.80 22.75 -10.97
C PHE A 120 14.78 23.46 -10.02
N PHE A 121 15.95 22.90 -9.73
CA PHE A 121 17.00 23.56 -8.93
C PHE A 121 17.35 24.97 -9.43
N HIS A 122 17.42 25.17 -10.76
CA HIS A 122 17.73 26.49 -11.33
C HIS A 122 16.62 27.53 -11.11
N ARG A 123 15.47 27.14 -10.56
CA ARG A 123 14.31 28.00 -10.30
C ARG A 123 14.11 28.34 -8.82
N ARG A 124 15.08 28.01 -7.95
CA ARG A 124 15.01 28.33 -6.51
C ARG A 124 14.73 29.80 -6.24
N GLY A 125 13.91 30.05 -5.22
CA GLY A 125 13.53 31.39 -4.79
C GLY A 125 12.48 32.06 -5.67
N GLN A 126 12.14 31.46 -6.81
CA GLN A 126 11.14 32.02 -7.71
C GLN A 126 9.74 31.84 -7.12
N ARG A 127 9.16 32.94 -6.65
CA ARG A 127 7.72 33.10 -6.38
C ARG A 127 7.05 33.56 -7.67
N ARG A 128 5.93 32.98 -8.05
CA ARG A 128 5.13 33.52 -9.17
C ARG A 128 4.57 34.89 -8.81
N MET A 129 5.09 35.93 -9.46
CA MET A 129 4.42 37.18 -9.84
C MET A 129 5.24 37.80 -10.97
N THR A 130 4.91 37.57 -12.25
CA THR A 130 5.32 38.50 -13.33
C THR A 130 4.17 38.70 -14.31
N VAL A 131 3.37 39.72 -14.04
CA VAL A 131 2.61 40.45 -15.06
C VAL A 131 3.62 41.28 -15.85
N GLY A 132 3.83 40.95 -17.13
CA GLY A 132 4.70 41.74 -18.00
C GLY A 132 5.08 41.09 -19.32
N THR A 133 5.25 39.76 -19.39
CA THR A 133 5.71 39.08 -20.62
C THR A 133 4.96 37.79 -21.00
N GLY A 134 3.90 37.41 -20.27
CA GLY A 134 2.88 36.47 -20.75
C GLY A 134 3.24 34.99 -20.81
N ARG A 135 4.20 34.48 -20.02
CA ARG A 135 4.38 33.02 -19.84
C ARG A 135 4.46 32.66 -18.37
N ILE A 136 3.52 31.82 -17.90
CA ILE A 136 3.39 31.52 -16.47
C ILE A 136 3.88 30.10 -16.17
N HIS A 137 5.06 29.97 -15.55
CA HIS A 137 5.66 28.67 -15.22
C HIS A 137 5.18 28.15 -13.85
N SER A 138 4.11 27.36 -13.81
CA SER A 138 3.73 26.59 -12.61
C SER A 138 4.43 25.25 -12.72
N VAL A 139 4.76 24.64 -11.58
CA VAL A 139 5.02 23.21 -11.59
C VAL A 139 3.68 22.52 -11.40
N TYR A 140 3.23 21.83 -12.43
CA TYR A 140 2.06 20.96 -12.38
C TYR A 140 2.51 19.52 -12.18
N GLY A 141 1.74 18.80 -11.39
CA GLY A 141 1.93 17.38 -11.15
C GLY A 141 0.61 16.71 -10.81
N THR A 142 0.71 15.41 -10.63
CA THR A 142 -0.36 14.56 -10.14
C THR A 142 0.01 14.11 -8.73
N GLY A 143 -0.99 13.88 -7.90
CA GLY A 143 -0.88 13.10 -6.68
C GLY A 143 -2.10 12.21 -6.52
N TRP A 144 -2.18 11.48 -5.42
CA TRP A 144 -3.37 10.70 -5.08
C TRP A 144 -3.60 10.69 -3.58
N ILE A 145 -4.86 10.54 -3.19
CA ILE A 145 -5.24 10.39 -1.78
C ILE A 145 -4.83 9.00 -1.32
N TYR A 146 -3.79 8.96 -0.51
CA TYR A 146 -3.26 7.73 0.07
C TYR A 146 -4.15 7.24 1.21
N SER A 147 -4.42 8.11 2.19
CA SER A 147 -5.26 7.80 3.34
C SER A 147 -5.90 9.05 3.96
N VAL A 148 -6.97 8.83 4.71
CA VAL A 148 -7.70 9.87 5.44
C VAL A 148 -7.85 9.44 6.89
N TYR A 149 -7.65 10.37 7.81
CA TYR A 149 -7.81 10.17 9.25
C TYR A 149 -8.74 11.23 9.81
N LYS A 150 -9.60 10.84 10.74
CA LYS A 150 -10.55 11.75 11.41
C LYS A 150 -10.25 11.79 12.90
N PHE A 151 -10.43 12.96 13.50
CA PHE A 151 -10.17 13.19 14.91
C PHE A 151 -11.40 13.72 15.64
N PRO A 152 -11.57 13.42 16.94
CA PRO A 152 -10.72 12.54 17.75
C PRO A 152 -10.82 11.08 17.28
N ASP A 153 -9.71 10.35 17.40
CA ASP A 153 -9.62 8.93 17.08
C ASP A 153 -9.34 8.11 18.35
N LYS A 154 -9.91 6.89 18.43
CA LYS A 154 -9.82 6.01 19.61
C LYS A 154 -8.37 5.65 19.94
N TYR A 155 -7.53 5.49 18.93
CA TYR A 155 -6.14 5.02 19.04
C TYR A 155 -5.11 6.15 18.94
N ASN A 156 -5.54 7.34 18.50
CA ASN A 156 -4.70 8.52 18.30
C ASN A 156 -5.05 9.66 19.28
N SER A 157 -4.72 9.48 20.57
CA SER A 157 -5.02 10.44 21.64
C SER A 157 -4.07 11.66 21.70
N GLN A 158 -3.01 11.69 20.88
CA GLN A 158 -2.04 12.78 20.85
C GLN A 158 -2.64 14.08 20.28
N PHE A 159 -3.61 13.99 19.36
CA PHE A 159 -4.25 15.17 18.80
C PHE A 159 -5.60 15.44 19.45
N LYS A 160 -5.58 16.19 20.55
CA LYS A 160 -6.80 16.67 21.22
C LYS A 160 -7.46 17.85 20.50
N THR A 161 -6.67 18.59 19.72
CA THR A 161 -7.08 19.77 18.96
C THR A 161 -6.36 19.80 17.62
N CYS A 162 -6.97 20.46 16.64
CA CYS A 162 -6.44 20.60 15.29
C CYS A 162 -5.06 21.30 15.30
N PRO A 163 -4.05 20.75 14.60
CA PRO A 163 -2.71 21.32 14.57
C PRO A 163 -2.52 22.39 13.47
N CYS A 164 -3.56 22.75 12.71
CA CYS A 164 -3.42 23.75 11.66
C CYS A 164 -3.10 25.13 12.27
N ARG A 165 -2.41 25.98 11.51
CA ARG A 165 -1.98 27.31 11.96
C ARG A 165 -3.13 28.17 12.49
N GLU A 166 -4.29 28.12 11.83
CA GLU A 166 -5.49 28.85 12.28
C GLU A 166 -5.94 28.41 13.67
N CYS A 167 -5.97 27.10 13.93
CA CYS A 167 -6.36 26.58 15.24
C CYS A 167 -5.27 26.83 16.30
N GLN A 168 -3.99 26.78 15.93
CA GLN A 168 -2.89 27.10 16.85
C GLN A 168 -2.92 28.56 17.33
N LEU A 169 -3.41 29.48 16.49
CA LEU A 169 -3.53 30.90 16.81
C LEU A 169 -4.91 31.28 17.40
N SER A 170 -5.87 30.37 17.36
CA SER A 170 -7.23 30.58 17.85
C SER A 170 -7.31 30.38 19.37
N SER A 171 -8.10 31.21 20.05
CA SER A 171 -8.49 30.96 21.44
C SER A 171 -9.46 29.77 21.58
N GLU A 172 -10.10 29.36 20.47
CA GLU A 172 -11.03 28.23 20.39
C GLU A 172 -10.59 27.27 19.27
N PRO A 173 -9.56 26.44 19.50
CA PRO A 173 -9.10 25.47 18.51
C PRO A 173 -10.16 24.39 18.28
N LYS A 174 -10.36 24.01 17.00
CA LYS A 174 -11.30 22.94 16.65
C LYS A 174 -10.83 21.59 17.18
N LYS A 175 -11.75 20.82 17.75
CA LYS A 175 -11.49 19.48 18.31
C LYS A 175 -11.77 18.35 17.32
N GLN A 176 -12.65 18.61 16.35
CA GLN A 176 -12.94 17.71 15.23
C GLN A 176 -12.30 18.26 13.96
N PHE A 177 -11.53 17.41 13.30
CA PHE A 177 -10.82 17.72 12.07
C PHE A 177 -10.38 16.41 11.39
N GLY A 178 -9.95 16.48 10.14
CA GLY A 178 -9.40 15.35 9.40
C GLY A 178 -8.04 15.66 8.81
N PHE A 179 -7.21 14.62 8.66
CA PHE A 179 -6.01 14.65 7.83
C PHE A 179 -6.29 13.95 6.51
N ILE A 180 -5.92 14.59 5.41
CA ILE A 180 -5.93 14.03 4.07
C ILE A 180 -4.47 13.89 3.66
N ILE A 181 -4.00 12.65 3.54
CA ILE A 181 -2.63 12.37 3.11
C ILE A 181 -2.62 12.17 1.59
N ILE A 182 -1.84 13.00 0.90
CA ILE A 182 -1.66 12.95 -0.55
C ILE A 182 -0.23 12.51 -0.85
N GLN A 183 -0.08 11.50 -1.69
CA GLN A 183 1.24 11.09 -2.22
C GLN A 183 1.48 11.69 -3.58
N THR A 184 2.74 12.06 -3.84
CA THR A 184 3.24 12.61 -5.11
C THR A 184 4.76 12.39 -5.19
N ALA A 185 5.42 12.97 -6.19
CA ALA A 185 6.86 12.88 -6.35
C ALA A 185 7.61 14.00 -5.61
N THR A 186 8.78 13.69 -5.05
CA THR A 186 9.65 14.66 -4.36
C THR A 186 10.14 15.76 -5.28
N HIS A 187 10.34 15.46 -6.57
CA HIS A 187 10.69 16.48 -7.56
C HIS A 187 9.56 17.45 -7.89
N ILE A 188 8.31 17.17 -7.50
CA ILE A 188 7.21 18.14 -7.58
C ILE A 188 7.21 18.99 -6.33
N ILE A 189 7.16 18.37 -5.14
CA ILE A 189 7.18 19.03 -3.83
C ILE A 189 8.28 18.42 -2.97
N SER A 190 9.27 19.24 -2.64
CA SER A 190 10.51 18.80 -2.00
C SER A 190 10.65 19.18 -0.53
N ASN A 191 9.76 20.00 0.02
CA ASN A 191 9.76 20.40 1.42
C ASN A 191 8.45 21.12 1.82
N ASP A 192 8.30 21.37 3.12
CA ASP A 192 7.15 22.06 3.72
C ASP A 192 6.84 23.40 3.03
N LEU A 193 7.86 24.20 2.71
CA LEU A 193 7.66 25.54 2.15
C LEU A 193 7.08 25.49 0.72
N GLU A 194 7.46 24.48 -0.08
CA GLU A 194 6.79 24.25 -1.38
C GLU A 194 5.36 23.74 -1.18
N GLY A 195 5.15 22.86 -0.18
CA GLY A 195 3.81 22.36 0.18
C GLY A 195 2.85 23.45 0.66
N GLU A 196 3.31 24.40 1.48
CA GLU A 196 2.52 25.56 1.93
C GLU A 196 2.03 26.41 0.75
N HIS A 197 2.83 26.47 -0.32
CA HIS A 197 2.53 27.18 -1.56
C HIS A 197 1.94 26.28 -2.67
N ALA A 198 1.55 25.05 -2.33
CA ALA A 198 0.87 24.13 -3.23
C ALA A 198 -0.65 24.18 -3.05
N THR A 199 -1.38 23.99 -4.16
CA THR A 199 -2.81 23.76 -4.16
C THR A 199 -3.13 22.41 -4.80
N CYS A 200 -4.06 21.68 -4.19
CA CYS A 200 -4.50 20.35 -4.61
C CYS A 200 -5.98 20.42 -5.01
N HIS A 201 -6.32 20.03 -6.24
CA HIS A 201 -7.69 20.03 -6.73
C HIS A 201 -8.19 18.59 -6.86
N LEU A 202 -9.23 18.25 -6.10
CA LEU A 202 -9.87 16.94 -6.06
C LEU A 202 -11.04 16.92 -7.03
N PHE A 203 -11.35 15.74 -7.57
CA PHE A 203 -12.49 15.51 -8.47
C PHE A 203 -12.45 16.32 -9.78
N PHE A 204 -11.27 16.77 -10.20
CA PHE A 204 -11.07 17.50 -11.45
C PHE A 204 -10.98 16.54 -12.65
N ASN A 205 -12.10 15.87 -12.95
CA ASN A 205 -12.17 14.80 -13.94
C ASN A 205 -12.45 15.31 -15.37
N SER A 206 -13.13 16.45 -15.48
CA SER A 206 -13.46 17.08 -16.77
C SER A 206 -13.49 18.60 -16.65
N GLY A 207 -13.51 19.27 -17.80
CA GLY A 207 -13.51 20.73 -17.90
C GLY A 207 -12.12 21.31 -18.13
N SER A 208 -12.10 22.60 -18.48
CA SER A 208 -10.87 23.30 -18.81
C SER A 208 -10.13 23.83 -17.59
N ARG A 209 -10.85 24.15 -16.49
CA ARG A 209 -10.25 24.76 -15.30
C ARG A 209 -10.91 24.30 -14.00
N PRO A 210 -10.16 24.14 -12.90
CA PRO A 210 -10.70 23.74 -11.60
C PRO A 210 -11.74 24.72 -11.03
N ASP A 211 -11.52 26.02 -11.20
CA ASP A 211 -12.30 27.09 -10.55
C ASP A 211 -13.69 27.30 -11.16
N VAL A 212 -13.92 26.81 -12.39
CA VAL A 212 -15.24 26.85 -13.05
C VAL A 212 -16.03 25.55 -12.88
N CYS A 213 -15.43 24.52 -12.30
CA CYS A 213 -16.06 23.22 -12.08
C CYS A 213 -16.70 23.18 -10.69
N SER A 214 -18.03 23.09 -10.64
CA SER A 214 -18.81 23.15 -9.37
C SER A 214 -18.55 22.00 -8.40
N ASN A 215 -18.01 20.88 -8.87
CA ASN A 215 -17.73 19.67 -8.10
C ASN A 215 -16.27 19.57 -7.61
N VAL A 216 -15.41 20.52 -7.98
CA VAL A 216 -13.98 20.48 -7.62
C VAL A 216 -13.77 21.03 -6.21
N VAL A 217 -13.06 20.26 -5.39
CA VAL A 217 -12.66 20.69 -4.05
C VAL A 217 -11.20 21.12 -4.08
N THR A 218 -10.91 22.32 -3.58
CA THR A 218 -9.55 22.85 -3.51
C THR A 218 -9.01 22.74 -2.09
N LEU A 219 -7.93 21.99 -1.91
CA LEU A 219 -7.13 21.99 -0.67
C LEU A 219 -5.95 22.94 -0.83
N SER A 220 -5.76 23.78 0.18
CA SER A 220 -4.62 24.69 0.29
C SER A 220 -4.05 24.62 1.71
N GLY A 221 -2.88 25.21 1.93
CA GLY A 221 -2.27 25.25 3.27
C GLY A 221 -1.86 23.86 3.77
N THR A 222 -1.00 23.18 3.00
CA THR A 222 -0.38 21.91 3.45
C THR A 222 0.25 22.12 4.81
N TRP A 223 -0.10 21.26 5.77
CA TRP A 223 0.42 21.36 7.13
C TRP A 223 1.83 20.79 7.24
N ARG A 224 2.10 19.70 6.52
CA ARG A 224 3.39 19.03 6.55
C ARG A 224 3.68 18.25 5.27
N VAL A 225 4.95 18.20 4.91
CA VAL A 225 5.54 17.45 3.80
C VAL A 225 6.62 16.52 4.34
N SER A 226 6.58 15.26 3.94
CA SER A 226 7.65 14.29 4.13
C SER A 226 8.13 13.83 2.77
N SER A 227 9.39 14.09 2.43
CA SER A 227 9.94 13.81 1.11
C SER A 227 11.23 12.99 1.20
N ASP A 228 11.34 11.97 0.36
CA ASP A 228 12.55 11.19 0.14
C ASP A 228 13.03 11.47 -1.30
N ILE A 229 14.21 12.09 -1.40
CA ILE A 229 14.81 12.47 -2.70
C ILE A 229 15.38 11.24 -3.42
N ILE A 230 15.87 10.24 -2.68
CA ILE A 230 16.52 9.06 -3.23
C ILE A 230 15.49 8.15 -3.91
N THR A 231 14.33 7.99 -3.27
CA THR A 231 13.22 7.22 -3.83
C THR A 231 12.26 8.05 -4.67
N ASP A 232 12.37 9.39 -4.64
CA ASP A 232 11.47 10.35 -5.28
C ASP A 232 10.01 10.26 -4.78
N ARG A 233 9.82 9.91 -3.50
CA ARG A 233 8.50 9.77 -2.86
C ARG A 233 8.22 10.93 -1.92
N CYS A 234 7.08 11.58 -2.09
CA CYS A 234 6.62 12.66 -1.24
C CYS A 234 5.22 12.37 -0.68
N SER A 235 5.01 12.66 0.60
CA SER A 235 3.73 12.61 1.28
C SER A 235 3.41 13.97 1.87
N MET A 236 2.23 14.50 1.56
CA MET A 236 1.72 15.77 2.06
C MET A 236 0.52 15.53 2.97
N ILE A 237 0.40 16.29 4.04
CA ILE A 237 -0.72 16.23 4.97
C ILE A 237 -1.49 17.55 4.88
N HIS A 238 -2.72 17.49 4.37
CA HIS A 238 -3.68 18.57 4.46
C HIS A 238 -4.59 18.37 5.66
N VAL A 239 -4.92 19.47 6.34
CA VAL A 239 -5.88 19.46 7.44
C VAL A 239 -7.21 20.01 6.95
N THR A 240 -8.29 19.28 7.20
CA THR A 240 -9.65 19.74 6.89
C THR A 240 -10.49 19.84 8.15
N HIS A 241 -11.38 20.82 8.19
CA HIS A 241 -12.46 20.90 9.18
C HIS A 241 -13.80 20.46 8.60
N ASP A 242 -13.86 20.18 7.30
CA ASP A 242 -15.01 19.60 6.63
C ASP A 242 -15.00 18.08 6.87
N MET A 243 -15.80 17.66 7.85
CA MET A 243 -15.90 16.26 8.25
C MET A 243 -16.71 15.43 7.25
N ASP A 244 -17.58 16.07 6.45
CA ASP A 244 -18.33 15.39 5.39
C ASP A 244 -17.40 15.04 4.23
N LEU A 245 -16.51 15.97 3.84
CA LEU A 245 -15.43 15.70 2.90
C LEU A 245 -14.53 14.57 3.42
N ALA A 246 -14.08 14.65 4.69
CA ALA A 246 -13.21 13.63 5.27
C ALA A 246 -13.88 12.25 5.28
N ALA A 247 -15.17 12.17 5.67
CA ALA A 247 -15.93 10.92 5.66
C ALA A 247 -16.19 10.40 4.23
N ASN A 248 -16.38 11.30 3.26
CA ASN A 248 -16.53 10.90 1.87
C ASN A 248 -15.23 10.29 1.32
N LEU A 249 -14.11 10.98 1.49
CA LEU A 249 -12.80 10.51 1.03
C LEU A 249 -12.38 9.21 1.71
N GLU A 250 -12.62 9.05 3.01
CA GLU A 250 -12.39 7.79 3.72
C GLU A 250 -13.20 6.64 3.09
N ARG A 251 -14.50 6.84 2.84
CA ARG A 251 -15.34 5.83 2.16
C ARG A 251 -14.81 5.49 0.77
N MET A 252 -14.36 6.47 0.01
CA MET A 252 -13.79 6.25 -1.32
C MET A 252 -12.49 5.44 -1.25
N THR A 253 -11.60 5.74 -0.29
CA THR A 253 -10.37 4.95 -0.08
C THR A 253 -10.67 3.51 0.33
N CYS A 254 -11.63 3.29 1.24
CA CYS A 254 -12.09 1.96 1.63
C CYS A 254 -12.74 1.20 0.45
N TYR A 255 -13.55 1.87 -0.37
CA TYR A 255 -14.20 1.26 -1.53
C TYR A 255 -13.20 0.86 -2.61
N ARG A 256 -12.21 1.71 -2.89
CA ARG A 256 -11.06 1.37 -3.74
C ARG A 256 -10.40 0.10 -3.22
N ASP A 257 -9.98 0.05 -1.95
CA ASP A 257 -9.31 -1.12 -1.38
C ASP A 257 -10.18 -2.39 -1.45
N TYR A 258 -11.48 -2.25 -1.22
CA TYR A 258 -12.45 -3.34 -1.37
C TYR A 258 -12.53 -3.88 -2.81
N LEU A 259 -12.51 -3.00 -3.82
CA LEU A 259 -12.52 -3.40 -5.23
C LEU A 259 -11.26 -4.18 -5.63
N LYS A 260 -10.08 -3.70 -5.21
CA LYS A 260 -8.79 -4.37 -5.48
C LYS A 260 -8.79 -5.81 -4.99
N GLU A 261 -9.29 -5.99 -3.77
CA GLU A 261 -9.29 -7.28 -3.08
C GLU A 261 -10.35 -8.20 -3.65
N SER A 262 -11.50 -7.64 -4.04
CA SER A 262 -12.53 -8.37 -4.78
C SER A 262 -11.97 -8.88 -6.11
N TYR A 263 -11.18 -8.07 -6.80
CA TYR A 263 -10.54 -8.46 -8.06
C TYR A 263 -9.47 -9.53 -7.84
N PHE A 264 -8.67 -9.40 -6.79
CA PHE A 264 -7.70 -10.42 -6.37
C PHE A 264 -8.38 -11.78 -6.11
N ILE A 265 -9.45 -11.81 -5.31
CA ILE A 265 -10.21 -13.03 -5.05
C ILE A 265 -10.81 -13.61 -6.34
N LYS A 266 -11.42 -12.77 -7.19
CA LYS A 266 -12.00 -13.23 -8.47
C LYS A 266 -10.99 -14.05 -9.25
N SER A 267 -9.75 -13.58 -9.28
CA SER A 267 -8.73 -14.20 -10.09
C SER A 267 -8.08 -15.40 -9.43
N LEU A 268 -7.95 -15.42 -8.11
CA LEU A 268 -7.59 -16.63 -7.36
C LEU A 268 -8.55 -17.79 -7.64
N LEU A 269 -9.84 -17.49 -7.85
CA LEU A 269 -10.87 -18.49 -8.12
C LEU A 269 -10.91 -18.96 -9.59
N HIS A 270 -10.36 -18.18 -10.53
CA HIS A 270 -10.60 -18.39 -11.96
C HIS A 270 -9.34 -18.48 -12.84
N CYS A 271 -8.14 -18.16 -12.35
CA CYS A 271 -6.91 -18.21 -13.15
C CYS A 271 -6.05 -19.45 -12.82
N PRO A 272 -5.81 -20.36 -13.79
CA PRO A 272 -4.80 -21.40 -13.66
C PRO A 272 -3.40 -20.79 -13.54
N ILE A 273 -2.58 -21.26 -12.60
CA ILE A 273 -1.25 -20.72 -12.28
C ILE A 273 -0.28 -20.85 -13.47
N GLU A 274 -0.42 -21.91 -14.27
CA GLU A 274 0.53 -22.27 -15.34
C GLU A 274 0.49 -21.35 -16.58
N GLU A 275 -0.60 -20.62 -16.82
CA GLU A 275 -0.71 -19.73 -18.00
C GLU A 275 -0.10 -18.34 -17.80
N ALA A 276 0.25 -17.98 -16.56
CA ALA A 276 0.46 -16.58 -16.19
C ALA A 276 1.92 -16.10 -16.26
N GLU A 277 2.90 -17.01 -16.28
CA GLU A 277 4.32 -16.65 -16.22
C GLU A 277 4.91 -16.15 -17.56
N SER A 278 4.11 -16.12 -18.64
CA SER A 278 4.61 -15.89 -20.01
C SER A 278 4.36 -14.51 -20.63
N GLN A 279 3.73 -13.55 -19.93
CA GLN A 279 3.31 -12.27 -20.56
C GLN A 279 3.57 -11.01 -19.73
N ASP A 280 3.85 -9.89 -20.42
CA ASP A 280 4.11 -8.59 -19.82
C ASP A 280 2.86 -7.98 -19.13
N PRO A 281 3.02 -7.42 -17.92
CA PRO A 281 1.90 -6.89 -17.13
C PRO A 281 1.35 -5.60 -17.75
N LEU A 282 0.04 -5.39 -17.60
CA LEU A 282 -0.60 -4.12 -17.96
C LEU A 282 -0.14 -3.04 -16.99
N VAL A 283 0.26 -1.89 -17.53
CA VAL A 283 0.53 -0.69 -16.75
C VAL A 283 -0.58 0.31 -16.98
N CYS A 284 -1.20 0.74 -15.89
CA CYS A 284 -2.23 1.78 -15.88
C CYS A 284 -1.71 2.98 -15.09
N LEU A 285 -2.04 4.18 -15.56
CA LEU A 285 -1.55 5.42 -15.00
C LEU A 285 -2.67 6.46 -15.09
N VAL A 286 -3.05 7.02 -13.93
CA VAL A 286 -4.08 8.08 -13.88
C VAL A 286 -3.40 9.39 -13.52
N SER A 287 -3.56 10.41 -14.36
CA SER A 287 -2.82 11.65 -14.22
C SER A 287 -3.53 12.88 -14.72
N HIS A 288 -2.96 14.04 -14.43
CA HIS A 288 -3.35 15.35 -14.97
C HIS A 288 -2.29 15.85 -15.99
N PRO A 289 -2.34 15.38 -17.25
CA PRO A 289 -1.48 15.84 -18.34
C PRO A 289 -1.43 17.36 -18.41
N HIS A 290 -0.25 17.96 -18.32
CA HIS A 290 -0.01 19.41 -18.31
C HIS A 290 -0.74 20.19 -17.20
N GLY A 291 -1.39 19.50 -16.24
CA GLY A 291 -2.32 20.10 -15.28
C GLY A 291 -3.77 20.15 -15.77
N CYS A 292 -4.12 19.56 -16.92
CA CYS A 292 -5.50 19.42 -17.40
C CYS A 292 -6.32 18.48 -16.53
N SER A 293 -7.58 18.24 -16.91
CA SER A 293 -8.45 17.28 -16.23
C SER A 293 -7.89 15.86 -16.25
N SER A 294 -8.37 15.01 -15.34
CA SER A 294 -7.85 13.65 -15.15
C SER A 294 -8.00 12.77 -16.40
N ASN A 295 -6.92 12.09 -16.76
CA ASN A 295 -6.83 11.16 -17.89
C ASN A 295 -6.18 9.83 -17.45
N ILE A 296 -6.57 8.76 -18.11
CA ILE A 296 -6.07 7.41 -17.95
C ILE A 296 -5.22 7.03 -19.16
N SER A 297 -4.05 6.47 -18.91
CA SER A 297 -3.16 5.93 -19.94
C SER A 297 -2.87 4.47 -19.63
N LEU A 298 -2.87 3.65 -20.68
CA LEU A 298 -2.60 2.21 -20.62
C LEU A 298 -1.34 1.87 -21.43
N GLY A 299 -0.55 0.93 -20.95
CA GLY A 299 0.63 0.38 -21.62
C GLY A 299 1.03 -0.94 -21.00
N VAL A 300 2.28 -1.36 -21.19
CA VAL A 300 2.84 -2.58 -20.61
C VAL A 300 4.17 -2.29 -19.91
N ALA A 301 4.52 -3.12 -18.92
CA ALA A 301 5.87 -3.04 -18.35
C ALA A 301 6.86 -3.66 -19.33
N VAL A 302 7.95 -2.95 -19.60
CA VAL A 302 9.03 -3.35 -20.53
C VAL A 302 10.32 -3.73 -19.81
N GLY A 303 10.35 -3.58 -18.48
CA GLY A 303 11.48 -4.03 -17.65
C GLY A 303 11.40 -3.58 -16.20
N THR A 304 12.34 -4.07 -15.41
CA THR A 304 12.51 -3.74 -13.99
C THR A 304 13.97 -3.34 -13.72
N LYS A 305 14.16 -2.42 -12.77
CA LYS A 305 15.47 -2.08 -12.21
C LYS A 305 15.43 -2.36 -10.72
N VAL A 306 16.34 -3.21 -10.25
CA VAL A 306 16.57 -3.45 -8.82
C VAL A 306 17.70 -2.53 -8.38
N LYS A 307 17.45 -1.68 -7.37
CA LYS A 307 18.50 -0.81 -6.82
C LYS A 307 19.19 -1.48 -5.62
N GLU A 308 18.38 -2.07 -4.74
CA GLU A 308 18.77 -2.81 -3.53
C GLU A 308 17.73 -3.92 -3.29
N PRO A 309 18.04 -4.99 -2.51
CA PRO A 309 17.04 -5.95 -2.07
C PRO A 309 15.85 -5.22 -1.43
N GLY A 310 14.63 -5.50 -1.88
CA GLY A 310 13.44 -4.82 -1.38
C GLY A 310 12.93 -3.66 -2.23
N ARG A 311 13.77 -3.02 -3.09
CA ARG A 311 13.39 -1.81 -3.85
C ARG A 311 13.56 -1.97 -5.36
N VAL A 312 12.45 -1.86 -6.09
CA VAL A 312 12.42 -1.88 -7.56
C VAL A 312 11.83 -0.61 -8.16
N SER A 313 12.20 -0.37 -9.41
CA SER A 313 11.57 0.59 -10.32
C SER A 313 11.08 -0.18 -11.54
N TYR A 314 9.88 0.14 -12.03
CA TYR A 314 9.35 -0.41 -13.27
C TYR A 314 9.63 0.54 -14.44
N MET A 315 9.96 -0.03 -15.59
CA MET A 315 10.00 0.66 -16.88
C MET A 315 8.78 0.26 -17.68
N TYR A 316 8.14 1.21 -18.33
CA TYR A 316 6.88 0.97 -19.05
C TYR A 316 6.70 1.94 -20.22
N ASP A 317 5.97 1.51 -21.24
CA ASP A 317 5.70 2.30 -22.46
C ASP A 317 4.43 3.15 -22.36
N THR A 318 3.76 3.15 -21.20
CA THR A 318 2.54 3.95 -20.96
C THR A 318 2.80 5.43 -21.23
N ALA A 319 1.89 6.05 -21.97
CA ALA A 319 1.96 7.47 -22.31
C ALA A 319 2.00 8.36 -21.06
N THR A 320 2.95 9.29 -21.04
CA THR A 320 3.11 10.30 -19.98
C THR A 320 3.56 11.62 -20.59
N CYS A 321 3.30 12.73 -19.91
CA CYS A 321 3.80 14.05 -20.31
C CYS A 321 4.10 14.89 -19.05
N PRO A 322 4.65 16.12 -19.19
CA PRO A 322 4.69 17.05 -18.06
C PRO A 322 3.30 17.13 -17.40
N GLY A 323 3.22 17.14 -16.06
CA GLY A 323 1.96 17.02 -15.33
C GLY A 323 1.59 15.57 -14.92
N SER A 324 2.06 14.56 -15.66
CA SER A 324 1.91 13.15 -15.25
C SER A 324 2.83 12.77 -14.09
N SER A 325 3.93 13.49 -13.88
CA SER A 325 4.80 13.30 -12.71
C SER A 325 3.99 13.22 -11.42
N GLY A 326 4.38 12.33 -10.51
CA GLY A 326 3.66 12.18 -9.25
C GLY A 326 2.39 11.33 -9.33
N SER A 327 1.99 10.86 -10.51
CA SER A 327 0.85 9.95 -10.65
C SER A 327 1.13 8.59 -10.05
N LYS A 328 0.09 7.89 -9.63
CA LYS A 328 0.22 6.49 -9.23
C LYS A 328 0.40 5.60 -10.45
N VAL A 329 1.35 4.68 -10.38
CA VAL A 329 1.64 3.68 -11.42
C VAL A 329 1.15 2.33 -10.92
N PHE A 330 0.24 1.71 -11.66
CA PHE A 330 -0.32 0.39 -11.34
C PHE A 330 0.19 -0.64 -12.34
N THR A 331 0.84 -1.70 -11.85
CA THR A 331 1.17 -2.89 -12.65
C THR A 331 0.17 -4.01 -12.34
N ILE A 332 -0.55 -4.47 -13.36
CA ILE A 332 -1.58 -5.51 -13.25
C ILE A 332 -1.09 -6.76 -13.98
N TRP A 333 -0.67 -7.75 -13.19
CA TRP A 333 -0.30 -9.10 -13.64
C TRP A 333 -1.56 -9.98 -13.78
N LYS A 334 -1.54 -11.04 -14.61
CA LYS A 334 -2.70 -11.95 -14.78
C LYS A 334 -2.80 -12.99 -13.64
N ASP A 335 -1.69 -13.46 -13.07
CA ASP A 335 -1.65 -14.31 -11.86
C ASP A 335 -1.92 -13.56 -10.56
N LEU A 336 -2.02 -12.23 -10.65
CA LEU A 336 -2.53 -11.35 -9.60
C LEU A 336 -1.88 -11.50 -8.24
N ARG A 337 -0.61 -11.91 -8.20
CA ARG A 337 0.15 -11.87 -6.96
C ARG A 337 0.23 -10.46 -6.37
N LEU A 338 0.00 -9.39 -7.15
CA LEU A 338 0.45 -8.04 -6.80
C LEU A 338 -0.49 -6.91 -7.26
N TRP A 339 -1.59 -6.72 -6.53
CA TRP A 339 -2.15 -5.38 -6.33
C TRP A 339 -1.45 -4.73 -5.14
N GLY A 340 -0.13 -4.50 -5.21
CA GLY A 340 0.65 -4.26 -3.97
C GLY A 340 1.65 -3.13 -4.00
N PHE A 341 2.11 -2.72 -5.18
CA PHE A 341 3.30 -1.88 -5.26
C PHE A 341 2.97 -0.54 -5.86
N GLU A 342 2.62 0.38 -4.96
CA GLU A 342 2.27 1.75 -5.29
C GLU A 342 3.54 2.54 -5.60
N HIS A 343 3.90 2.59 -6.88
CA HIS A 343 4.97 3.46 -7.33
C HIS A 343 4.41 4.80 -7.80
N THR A 344 5.21 5.83 -7.63
CA THR A 344 4.97 7.17 -8.16
C THR A 344 5.60 7.24 -9.56
N HIS A 345 4.97 7.86 -10.55
CA HIS A 345 5.66 8.15 -11.79
C HIS A 345 6.75 9.18 -11.52
N SER A 346 8.01 8.76 -11.74
CA SER A 346 9.19 9.60 -11.60
C SER A 346 9.59 10.13 -12.97
N ILE A 347 10.05 11.37 -13.03
CA ILE A 347 10.85 11.80 -14.20
C ILE A 347 12.10 10.90 -14.21
N GLY A 348 12.26 10.10 -15.27
CA GLY A 348 13.37 9.16 -15.38
C GLY A 348 14.72 9.88 -15.46
N ARG A 349 15.81 9.14 -15.25
CA ARG A 349 17.21 9.62 -15.42
C ARG A 349 17.60 9.97 -16.86
N TYR A 350 16.70 9.77 -17.81
CA TYR A 350 16.82 10.10 -19.21
C TYR A 350 15.41 10.53 -19.68
N GLU A 351 15.25 10.94 -20.94
CA GLU A 351 13.94 11.05 -21.62
C GLU A 351 13.25 12.42 -21.66
N GLU A 352 13.85 13.40 -22.35
CA GLU A 352 13.04 14.28 -23.22
C GLU A 352 12.74 13.62 -24.59
N LEU A 353 13.33 12.45 -24.91
CA LEU A 353 13.34 11.88 -26.27
C LEU A 353 12.99 10.38 -26.39
N THR A 354 12.72 9.68 -25.31
CA THR A 354 12.36 8.25 -25.35
C THR A 354 10.93 8.03 -24.85
N GLN A 355 10.29 6.95 -25.32
CA GLN A 355 8.90 6.61 -25.02
C GLN A 355 8.76 5.73 -23.75
N ILE A 356 9.84 5.51 -22.98
CA ILE A 356 9.90 4.55 -21.88
C ILE A 356 9.95 5.27 -20.52
N SER A 357 8.80 5.35 -19.88
CA SER A 357 8.68 5.98 -18.56
C SER A 357 9.23 5.08 -17.44
N ASN A 358 9.64 5.70 -16.33
CA ASN A 358 10.12 5.01 -15.14
C ASN A 358 9.24 5.36 -13.93
N SER A 359 9.09 4.40 -13.01
CA SER A 359 8.49 4.65 -11.70
C SER A 359 9.55 5.04 -10.65
N SER A 360 9.10 5.56 -9.52
CA SER A 360 9.89 5.79 -8.31
C SER A 360 10.39 4.47 -7.75
N HIS A 361 11.51 4.47 -7.04
CA HIS A 361 11.91 3.27 -6.31
C HIS A 361 10.91 3.00 -5.18
N GLY A 362 10.37 1.80 -5.16
CA GLY A 362 9.40 1.37 -4.15
C GLY A 362 9.54 -0.11 -3.88
N VAL A 363 8.83 -0.58 -2.87
CA VAL A 363 8.70 -2.02 -2.67
C VAL A 363 7.99 -2.62 -3.88
N GLY A 364 8.48 -3.75 -4.40
CA GLY A 364 7.95 -4.32 -5.63
C GLY A 364 8.22 -5.81 -5.82
N TYR A 365 7.98 -6.32 -7.02
CA TYR A 365 8.35 -7.69 -7.41
C TYR A 365 9.17 -7.64 -8.69
N CYS A 366 10.26 -8.39 -8.70
CA CYS A 366 11.11 -8.54 -9.87
C CYS A 366 11.01 -9.97 -10.38
N PRO A 367 10.04 -10.31 -11.26
CA PRO A 367 10.28 -11.43 -12.14
C PRO A 367 11.40 -10.99 -13.10
N LEU A 368 12.24 -11.93 -13.54
CA LEU A 368 13.24 -11.68 -14.57
C LEU A 368 12.50 -11.33 -15.89
N ILE A 369 12.09 -10.08 -16.07
CA ILE A 369 11.55 -9.57 -17.32
C ILE A 369 12.69 -9.65 -18.33
N ARG A 370 12.51 -10.46 -19.38
CA ARG A 370 13.57 -10.87 -20.30
C ARG A 370 14.39 -9.67 -20.77
N SER A 371 15.68 -9.64 -20.42
CA SER A 371 16.65 -8.81 -21.12
C SER A 371 16.70 -9.23 -22.60
N PRO A 372 16.97 -8.30 -23.54
CA PRO A 372 17.21 -8.66 -24.93
C PRO A 372 18.39 -9.64 -25.01
N ALA A 373 18.21 -10.71 -25.79
CA ALA A 373 19.08 -11.87 -25.84
C ALA A 373 20.58 -11.53 -25.95
N GLY A 374 21.35 -12.00 -24.97
CA GLY A 374 22.79 -12.24 -25.06
C GLY A 374 23.04 -13.75 -25.01
N SER A 375 23.93 -14.23 -25.87
CA SER A 375 24.26 -15.63 -26.18
C SER A 375 24.54 -16.56 -24.98
N PRO A 376 24.28 -17.88 -25.10
CA PRO A 376 24.47 -18.83 -24.02
C PRO A 376 25.93 -19.26 -23.89
N ASP A 377 26.54 -19.05 -22.73
CA ASP A 377 27.74 -19.78 -22.33
C ASP A 377 27.31 -21.08 -21.62
N ASN A 378 27.51 -22.18 -22.33
CA ASN A 378 27.44 -23.53 -21.79
C ASN A 378 28.61 -23.74 -20.81
N ASN A 379 28.33 -24.26 -19.61
CA ASN A 379 29.16 -25.27 -18.92
C ASN A 379 28.53 -25.63 -17.57
N SER A 380 27.86 -26.78 -17.50
CA SER A 380 27.57 -27.47 -16.24
C SER A 380 27.90 -28.95 -16.40
N GLU A 381 28.94 -29.40 -15.70
CA GLU A 381 29.26 -30.82 -15.51
C GLU A 381 28.47 -31.36 -14.31
N ASP A 382 27.71 -32.44 -14.52
CA ASP A 382 26.97 -33.17 -13.48
C ASP A 382 27.92 -34.01 -12.59
N PRO A 383 27.69 -34.10 -11.26
CA PRO A 383 28.21 -35.19 -10.46
C PRO A 383 27.14 -36.26 -10.15
N PRO A 384 27.55 -37.52 -9.90
CA PRO A 384 26.69 -38.68 -10.08
C PRO A 384 25.83 -39.02 -8.87
N SER A 385 24.69 -39.63 -9.17
CA SER A 385 23.79 -40.33 -8.27
C SER A 385 24.48 -41.48 -7.52
N ASN A 386 24.31 -41.54 -6.21
CA ASN A 386 24.37 -42.81 -5.50
C ASN A 386 23.32 -42.88 -4.40
N SER A 387 22.56 -43.96 -4.45
CA SER A 387 21.51 -44.36 -3.52
C SER A 387 22.13 -45.06 -2.31
N GLN A 388 21.67 -44.70 -1.12
CA GLN A 388 21.49 -45.64 -0.01
C GLN A 388 20.54 -45.04 1.03
N VAL A 389 19.64 -45.88 1.51
CA VAL A 389 18.56 -45.58 2.45
C VAL A 389 19.14 -45.61 3.86
N GLU A 390 19.10 -44.49 4.57
CA GLU A 390 19.25 -44.45 6.02
C GLU A 390 18.06 -43.69 6.61
N GLN A 391 17.27 -44.39 7.42
CA GLN A 391 16.32 -43.80 8.36
C GLN A 391 17.15 -43.23 9.51
N GLU A 392 17.22 -41.90 9.69
CA GLU A 392 17.37 -41.24 11.00
C GLU A 392 17.36 -39.71 10.87
N ASN A 393 16.83 -39.06 11.92
CA ASN A 393 16.66 -37.62 12.17
C ASN A 393 15.56 -36.86 11.39
N GLN A 394 14.30 -37.01 11.85
CA GLN A 394 13.32 -35.93 11.72
C GLN A 394 13.92 -34.66 12.33
N GLY A 395 14.06 -33.60 11.53
CA GLY A 395 14.64 -32.33 11.96
C GLY A 395 13.83 -31.72 13.10
N ARG A 396 14.52 -31.04 14.03
CA ARG A 396 13.93 -30.33 15.18
C ARG A 396 13.15 -29.05 14.78
N GLY A 397 12.30 -29.13 13.76
CA GLY A 397 11.35 -28.05 13.44
C GLY A 397 10.25 -27.96 14.50
N GLU A 398 9.55 -26.83 14.58
CA GLU A 398 8.41 -26.61 15.49
C GLU A 398 7.15 -27.40 15.07
N VAL A 399 7.27 -28.71 15.01
CA VAL A 399 6.26 -29.64 14.51
C VAL A 399 5.50 -30.22 15.70
N GLN A 400 4.17 -30.06 15.74
CA GLN A 400 3.31 -30.71 16.73
C GLN A 400 2.43 -31.72 16.00
N GLU A 401 2.66 -33.01 16.26
CA GLU A 401 1.69 -34.03 15.84
C GLU A 401 0.34 -33.76 16.52
N CYS A 402 -0.74 -33.84 15.74
CA CYS A 402 -2.12 -33.78 16.24
C CYS A 402 -2.42 -34.96 17.19
N LEU A 403 -2.08 -34.80 18.47
CA LEU A 403 -2.50 -35.67 19.56
C LEU A 403 -3.95 -35.38 19.98
N PRO A 404 -4.64 -36.30 20.67
CA PRO A 404 -5.98 -36.06 21.22
C PRO A 404 -6.02 -34.81 22.10
N GLU A 405 -7.10 -34.03 22.02
CA GLU A 405 -7.24 -32.70 22.65
C GLU A 405 -7.08 -32.69 24.17
N THR A 406 -7.30 -33.84 24.83
CA THR A 406 -7.07 -34.04 26.26
C THR A 406 -5.59 -33.95 26.67
N ASP A 407 -4.66 -34.00 25.72
CA ASP A 407 -3.21 -34.02 25.96
C ASP A 407 -2.48 -32.72 25.56
N LEU A 408 -3.20 -31.68 25.10
CA LEU A 408 -2.57 -30.41 24.68
C LEU A 408 -1.88 -29.70 25.85
N HIS A 409 -2.50 -29.72 27.03
CA HIS A 409 -1.89 -29.20 28.25
C HIS A 409 -0.70 -30.07 28.71
N GLY A 410 -0.74 -31.37 28.43
CA GLY A 410 0.40 -32.27 28.64
C GLY A 410 1.59 -31.88 27.76
N CYS A 411 1.36 -31.64 26.46
CA CYS A 411 2.37 -31.15 25.52
C CYS A 411 2.94 -29.77 25.94
N TYR A 412 2.08 -28.90 26.47
CA TYR A 412 2.51 -27.62 27.04
C TYR A 412 3.44 -27.84 28.25
N ILE A 413 3.06 -28.68 29.22
CA ILE A 413 3.91 -28.96 30.39
C ILE A 413 5.25 -29.62 29.98
N LEU A 414 5.22 -30.52 28.99
CA LEU A 414 6.38 -31.28 28.54
C LEU A 414 7.22 -30.57 27.46
N CYS A 415 6.92 -29.31 27.16
CA CYS A 415 7.60 -28.57 26.12
C CYS A 415 9.10 -28.44 26.41
N THR A 416 9.91 -28.85 25.45
CA THR A 416 11.38 -28.80 25.53
C THR A 416 11.95 -27.48 25.02
N LYS A 417 11.25 -26.79 24.12
CA LYS A 417 11.70 -25.50 23.54
C LYS A 417 11.58 -24.35 24.52
N ASN A 418 10.46 -24.29 25.27
CA ASN A 418 10.22 -23.28 26.30
C ASN A 418 9.62 -23.92 27.56
N PRO A 419 10.42 -24.63 28.38
CA PRO A 419 9.92 -25.33 29.56
C PRO A 419 9.19 -24.40 30.53
N GLY A 420 7.98 -24.80 30.94
CA GLY A 420 7.14 -24.05 31.87
C GLY A 420 6.52 -22.77 31.29
N HIS A 421 6.85 -22.39 30.05
CA HIS A 421 6.27 -21.27 29.29
C HIS A 421 6.13 -19.96 30.07
N HIS A 422 7.07 -19.66 30.96
CA HIS A 422 7.01 -18.49 31.85
C HIS A 422 6.93 -17.13 31.13
N ASN A 423 7.29 -17.10 29.85
CA ASN A 423 7.27 -15.90 28.99
C ASN A 423 6.10 -15.88 27.99
N PHE A 424 5.09 -16.75 28.20
CA PHE A 424 3.82 -16.73 27.49
C PHE A 424 2.74 -16.20 28.43
N PHE A 425 2.09 -15.12 28.03
CA PHE A 425 1.06 -14.46 28.81
C PHE A 425 -0.31 -14.78 28.21
N PRO A 426 -1.26 -15.34 28.98
CA PRO A 426 -2.62 -15.52 28.52
C PRO A 426 -3.20 -14.18 28.08
N ILE A 427 -3.86 -14.14 26.92
CA ILE A 427 -4.32 -12.86 26.35
C ILE A 427 -5.32 -12.13 27.26
N ASP A 428 -6.12 -12.88 28.03
CA ASP A 428 -7.09 -12.35 28.99
C ASP A 428 -6.43 -11.78 30.26
N GLU A 429 -5.22 -12.21 30.57
CA GLU A 429 -4.41 -11.67 31.68
C GLU A 429 -3.42 -10.59 31.20
N PHE A 430 -3.20 -10.46 29.89
CA PHE A 430 -2.23 -9.54 29.33
C PHE A 430 -2.57 -8.07 29.63
N SER A 431 -1.61 -7.35 30.20
CA SER A 431 -1.76 -5.95 30.63
C SER A 431 -0.50 -5.13 30.29
N LYS A 432 -0.60 -3.81 30.47
CA LYS A 432 0.53 -2.89 30.30
C LYS A 432 1.73 -3.22 31.21
N ASP A 433 1.52 -3.95 32.30
CA ASP A 433 2.57 -4.24 33.26
C ASP A 433 3.52 -5.35 32.76
N HIS A 434 3.08 -6.13 31.76
CA HIS A 434 3.93 -7.09 31.05
C HIS A 434 4.82 -6.43 29.99
N LEU A 435 4.54 -5.18 29.60
CA LEU A 435 5.30 -4.46 28.59
C LEU A 435 6.38 -3.57 29.22
N PRO A 436 7.53 -3.39 28.53
CA PRO A 436 8.50 -2.37 28.90
C PRO A 436 7.86 -0.98 29.00
N PRO A 437 8.35 -0.07 29.88
CA PRO A 437 7.74 1.24 30.13
C PRO A 437 7.43 2.05 28.86
N ASP A 438 8.37 2.07 27.90
CA ASP A 438 8.23 2.81 26.64
C ASP A 438 7.15 2.22 25.72
N ASN A 439 6.87 0.92 25.86
CA ASN A 439 5.98 0.15 25.01
C ASN A 439 4.58 -0.04 25.60
N ARG A 440 4.32 0.42 26.82
CA ARG A 440 3.02 0.23 27.50
C ARG A 440 1.81 0.73 26.72
N HIS A 441 2.02 1.70 25.83
CA HIS A 441 1.00 2.23 24.93
C HIS A 441 0.50 1.22 23.89
N LEU A 442 1.24 0.13 23.66
CA LEU A 442 0.92 -0.92 22.69
C LEU A 442 -0.10 -1.95 23.22
N VAL A 443 -0.40 -1.97 24.53
CA VAL A 443 -1.26 -3.02 25.13
C VAL A 443 -2.60 -3.17 24.42
N GLU A 444 -3.27 -2.05 24.10
CA GLU A 444 -4.56 -2.08 23.41
C GLU A 444 -4.41 -2.53 21.95
N HIS A 445 -3.32 -2.16 21.28
CA HIS A 445 -3.03 -2.61 19.91
C HIS A 445 -2.79 -4.12 19.86
N ILE A 446 -2.06 -4.66 20.83
CA ILE A 446 -1.79 -6.11 20.96
C ILE A 446 -3.09 -6.87 21.25
N LYS A 447 -3.98 -6.32 22.08
CA LYS A 447 -5.30 -6.93 22.33
C LYS A 447 -6.18 -6.96 21.09
N VAL A 448 -6.20 -5.87 20.32
CA VAL A 448 -6.92 -5.83 19.04
C VAL A 448 -6.30 -6.80 18.03
N LEU A 449 -4.97 -6.86 17.93
CA LEU A 449 -4.26 -7.86 17.11
C LEU A 449 -4.67 -9.29 17.50
N ALA A 450 -4.75 -9.57 18.80
CA ALA A 450 -5.13 -10.89 19.27
C ALA A 450 -6.56 -11.30 18.87
N ASN A 451 -7.45 -10.37 18.51
CA ASN A 451 -8.78 -10.70 18.02
C ASN A 451 -8.78 -11.26 16.59
N ILE A 452 -7.79 -10.91 15.76
CA ILE A 452 -7.66 -11.46 14.39
C ILE A 452 -6.90 -12.79 14.35
N VAL A 453 -6.11 -13.12 15.39
CA VAL A 453 -5.37 -14.39 15.47
C VAL A 453 -6.31 -15.56 15.75
N ALA A 454 -6.08 -16.67 15.04
CA ALA A 454 -6.87 -17.89 15.08
C ALA A 454 -5.99 -19.13 15.23
N LEU A 455 -6.61 -20.22 15.68
CA LEU A 455 -6.00 -21.55 15.75
C LEU A 455 -6.30 -22.29 14.46
N VAL A 456 -5.29 -22.88 13.83
CA VAL A 456 -5.45 -23.76 12.67
C VAL A 456 -5.07 -25.20 13.05
N ALA A 457 -5.90 -26.16 12.62
CA ALA A 457 -5.69 -27.58 12.86
C ALA A 457 -5.89 -28.38 11.57
N VAL A 458 -4.82 -29.02 11.11
CA VAL A 458 -4.77 -29.82 9.88
C VAL A 458 -4.91 -31.29 10.24
N LYS A 459 -5.85 -31.99 9.60
CA LYS A 459 -6.16 -33.40 9.93
C LYS A 459 -5.54 -34.41 8.97
N LYS A 460 -5.18 -33.99 7.76
CA LYS A 460 -4.55 -34.84 6.75
C LYS A 460 -3.44 -34.07 6.05
N ILE A 461 -2.38 -34.79 5.69
CA ILE A 461 -1.20 -34.25 5.02
C ILE A 461 -1.18 -34.69 3.56
N SER A 462 -0.78 -33.78 2.69
CA SER A 462 -0.63 -34.02 1.26
C SER A 462 0.58 -34.89 0.97
N ARG A 463 0.46 -35.72 -0.07
CA ARG A 463 1.59 -36.51 -0.60
C ARG A 463 2.54 -35.66 -1.44
N GLU A 464 2.10 -34.46 -1.84
CA GLU A 464 2.87 -33.52 -2.66
C GLU A 464 3.76 -32.60 -1.81
N ARG A 465 3.74 -32.74 -0.48
CA ARG A 465 4.68 -32.00 0.38
C ARG A 465 6.12 -32.29 -0.05
N PRO A 466 6.99 -31.27 -0.12
CA PRO A 466 8.40 -31.50 -0.37
C PRO A 466 8.99 -32.33 0.79
N LYS A 467 10.11 -33.03 0.53
CA LYS A 467 10.78 -33.80 1.58
C LYS A 467 11.52 -32.90 2.57
N THR A 468 12.14 -31.85 2.05
CA THR A 468 12.85 -30.83 2.81
C THR A 468 12.29 -29.46 2.49
N PHE A 469 12.53 -28.48 3.36
CA PHE A 469 12.27 -27.08 3.02
C PHE A 469 13.10 -26.71 1.78
N PRO A 470 12.50 -26.06 0.77
CA PRO A 470 13.20 -25.70 -0.46
C PRO A 470 14.52 -24.98 -0.18
N GLY A 471 15.57 -25.39 -0.87
CA GLY A 471 16.90 -24.82 -0.71
C GLY A 471 17.63 -25.20 0.59
N THR A 472 17.12 -26.17 1.37
CA THR A 472 17.76 -26.63 2.62
C THR A 472 17.71 -28.15 2.80
N ASP A 473 18.53 -28.65 3.73
CA ASP A 473 18.52 -30.05 4.19
C ASP A 473 17.53 -30.29 5.35
N THR A 474 16.76 -29.27 5.76
CA THR A 474 15.84 -29.40 6.89
C THR A 474 14.59 -30.13 6.45
N ASN A 475 14.23 -31.21 7.14
CA ASN A 475 13.04 -31.99 6.85
C ASN A 475 11.76 -31.15 6.92
N TYR A 476 10.93 -31.26 5.87
CA TYR A 476 9.63 -30.65 5.84
C TYR A 476 8.66 -31.47 6.69
N PRO A 477 7.75 -30.86 7.47
CA PRO A 477 6.84 -31.61 8.34
C PRO A 477 5.95 -32.58 7.55
N GLN A 478 5.94 -33.86 7.95
CA GLN A 478 5.18 -34.94 7.29
C GLN A 478 4.01 -35.48 8.12
N THR A 479 3.64 -34.79 9.19
CA THR A 479 2.58 -35.22 10.13
C THR A 479 1.52 -34.13 10.29
N PRO A 480 0.27 -34.47 10.63
CA PRO A 480 -0.79 -33.49 10.86
C PRO A 480 -0.38 -32.44 11.90
N GLN A 481 -0.61 -31.16 11.60
CA GLN A 481 -0.14 -30.02 12.40
C GLN A 481 -1.27 -29.26 13.09
N ARG A 482 -0.94 -28.68 14.25
CA ARG A 482 -1.61 -27.48 14.77
C ARG A 482 -0.68 -26.29 14.61
N GLY A 483 -1.26 -25.14 14.28
CA GLY A 483 -0.51 -23.90 14.10
C GLY A 483 -1.35 -22.70 14.50
N SER A 484 -0.74 -21.54 14.35
CA SER A 484 -1.42 -20.25 14.43
C SER A 484 -1.75 -19.78 13.02
N SER A 485 -2.77 -18.94 12.93
CA SER A 485 -3.16 -18.25 11.72
C SER A 485 -3.76 -16.89 12.10
N TRP A 486 -4.06 -16.04 11.12
CA TRP A 486 -4.83 -14.82 11.39
C TRP A 486 -5.73 -14.44 10.23
N ILE A 487 -6.77 -13.69 10.55
CA ILE A 487 -7.67 -13.09 9.59
C ILE A 487 -6.94 -11.91 8.94
N TYR A 488 -6.59 -12.07 7.68
CA TYR A 488 -6.01 -11.00 6.87
C TYR A 488 -7.11 -10.04 6.41
N LYS A 489 -8.21 -10.59 5.87
CA LYS A 489 -9.31 -9.78 5.33
C LYS A 489 -10.62 -10.54 5.27
N VAL A 490 -11.71 -9.78 5.27
CA VAL A 490 -13.06 -10.27 4.98
C VAL A 490 -13.69 -9.40 3.90
N LEU A 491 -14.33 -10.05 2.92
CA LEU A 491 -15.01 -9.38 1.82
C LEU A 491 -16.43 -9.94 1.69
N ARG A 492 -17.42 -9.10 1.98
CA ARG A 492 -18.84 -9.43 1.86
C ARG A 492 -19.37 -9.09 0.48
N PHE A 493 -20.05 -10.05 -0.12
CA PHE A 493 -20.71 -9.97 -1.42
C PHE A 493 -22.22 -10.12 -1.26
N GLY A 494 -22.96 -9.41 -2.10
CA GLY A 494 -24.42 -9.44 -2.10
C GLY A 494 -25.01 -8.10 -2.55
N ASN A 495 -26.30 -7.88 -2.29
CA ASN A 495 -27.04 -6.73 -2.82
C ASN A 495 -26.51 -5.36 -2.37
N ARG A 496 -25.71 -5.31 -1.29
CA ARG A 496 -25.18 -4.07 -0.71
C ARG A 496 -23.72 -3.77 -1.08
N SER A 497 -22.99 -4.70 -1.70
CA SER A 497 -21.54 -4.58 -1.84
C SER A 497 -21.08 -3.78 -3.07
N GLY A 498 -21.99 -3.40 -3.97
CA GLY A 498 -21.67 -2.70 -5.22
C GLY A 498 -20.92 -3.56 -6.26
N VAL A 499 -20.44 -4.74 -5.88
CA VAL A 499 -19.71 -5.70 -6.73
C VAL A 499 -20.52 -6.98 -6.89
N ARG A 500 -20.90 -7.30 -8.14
CA ARG A 500 -21.57 -8.56 -8.46
C ARG A 500 -20.53 -9.67 -8.65
N MET A 501 -20.27 -10.44 -7.59
CA MET A 501 -19.46 -11.67 -7.64
C MET A 501 -20.25 -12.90 -8.14
N GLY A 502 -21.56 -12.77 -8.38
CA GLY A 502 -22.43 -13.91 -8.68
C GLY A 502 -22.92 -14.58 -7.40
N LYS A 503 -23.22 -15.88 -7.49
CA LYS A 503 -23.75 -16.71 -6.39
C LYS A 503 -22.61 -17.26 -5.52
N CYS A 504 -22.92 -17.59 -4.27
CA CYS A 504 -21.96 -18.21 -3.35
C CYS A 504 -21.32 -19.46 -3.98
N THR A 505 -20.00 -19.58 -3.85
CA THR A 505 -19.21 -20.64 -4.46
C THR A 505 -18.94 -21.82 -3.50
N CYS A 506 -19.53 -21.82 -2.30
CA CYS A 506 -19.36 -22.94 -1.37
C CYS A 506 -19.96 -24.24 -1.95
N GLU A 507 -19.43 -25.39 -1.53
CA GLU A 507 -19.85 -26.71 -2.04
C GLU A 507 -21.37 -26.94 -1.87
N GLU A 508 -21.95 -26.46 -0.77
CA GLU A 508 -23.39 -26.52 -0.51
C GLU A 508 -24.18 -25.71 -1.56
N CYS A 509 -23.77 -24.46 -1.80
CA CYS A 509 -24.44 -23.60 -2.77
C CYS A 509 -24.24 -24.08 -4.21
N GLN A 510 -23.09 -24.65 -4.56
CA GLN A 510 -22.85 -25.22 -5.89
C GLN A 510 -23.79 -26.39 -6.21
N LYS A 511 -24.26 -27.11 -5.18
CA LYS A 511 -25.19 -28.24 -5.30
C LYS A 511 -26.64 -27.86 -5.03
N SER A 512 -26.91 -26.62 -4.65
CA SER A 512 -28.24 -26.11 -4.30
C SER A 512 -28.93 -25.50 -5.52
N ASP A 513 -30.22 -25.75 -5.67
CA ASP A 513 -31.07 -25.04 -6.65
C ASP A 513 -31.32 -23.57 -6.23
N ASP A 514 -31.13 -23.25 -4.95
CA ASP A 514 -31.19 -21.90 -4.35
C ASP A 514 -29.85 -21.53 -3.69
N PRO A 515 -28.81 -21.22 -4.49
CA PRO A 515 -27.53 -20.78 -3.95
C PRO A 515 -27.63 -19.39 -3.34
N LYS A 516 -27.00 -19.19 -2.18
CA LYS A 516 -27.05 -17.93 -1.45
C LYS A 516 -26.37 -16.80 -2.22
N GLU A 517 -27.01 -15.62 -2.24
CA GLU A 517 -26.49 -14.41 -2.90
C GLU A 517 -25.74 -13.49 -1.95
N ASN A 518 -26.04 -13.55 -0.64
CA ASN A 518 -25.30 -12.82 0.39
C ASN A 518 -24.33 -13.79 1.07
N PHE A 519 -23.04 -13.54 0.93
CA PHE A 519 -21.96 -14.36 1.50
C PHE A 519 -20.71 -13.52 1.69
N ALA A 520 -19.71 -14.04 2.37
CA ALA A 520 -18.40 -13.42 2.45
C ALA A 520 -17.28 -14.43 2.24
N TYR A 521 -16.18 -13.93 1.68
CA TYR A 521 -14.91 -14.61 1.75
C TYR A 521 -14.09 -14.10 2.92
N ILE A 522 -13.46 -15.01 3.65
CA ILE A 522 -12.54 -14.73 4.74
C ILE A 522 -11.17 -15.28 4.33
N ILE A 523 -10.19 -14.39 4.21
CA ILE A 523 -8.80 -14.72 3.88
C ILE A 523 -8.05 -14.92 5.18
N ILE A 524 -7.49 -16.12 5.37
CA ILE A 524 -6.69 -16.50 6.53
C ILE A 524 -5.24 -16.72 6.09
N HIS A 525 -4.28 -16.13 6.78
CA HIS A 525 -2.85 -16.36 6.57
C HIS A 525 -2.28 -17.35 7.60
N THR A 526 -1.33 -18.18 7.18
CA THR A 526 -0.53 -19.07 8.04
C THR A 526 0.78 -19.42 7.30
N ALA A 527 1.59 -20.32 7.86
CA ALA A 527 2.81 -20.80 7.19
C ALA A 527 2.52 -21.97 6.23
N ALA A 528 3.28 -22.08 5.13
CA ALA A 528 3.10 -23.15 4.13
C ALA A 528 3.35 -24.54 4.73
N HIS A 529 4.29 -24.67 5.66
CA HIS A 529 4.51 -25.95 6.35
C HIS A 529 3.40 -26.33 7.32
N VAL A 530 2.52 -25.39 7.70
CA VAL A 530 1.31 -25.69 8.45
C VAL A 530 0.25 -26.21 7.49
N VAL A 531 -0.11 -25.43 6.46
CA VAL A 531 -1.08 -25.83 5.41
C VAL A 531 -0.43 -25.68 4.03
N PHE A 532 -0.23 -26.80 3.35
CA PHE A 532 0.57 -26.85 2.12
C PHE A 532 -0.26 -26.66 0.85
N ASP A 533 -1.45 -27.25 0.74
CA ASP A 533 -2.22 -27.22 -0.52
C ASP A 533 -3.74 -27.32 -0.30
N ASP A 534 -4.49 -27.36 -1.39
CA ASP A 534 -5.96 -27.51 -1.38
C ASP A 534 -6.42 -28.80 -0.70
N PHE A 535 -5.63 -29.88 -0.78
CA PHE A 535 -5.98 -31.16 -0.15
C PHE A 535 -5.93 -31.02 1.37
N GLU A 536 -4.88 -30.41 1.90
CA GLU A 536 -4.75 -30.14 3.33
C GLU A 536 -5.77 -29.11 3.79
N GLY A 537 -5.99 -28.04 3.01
CA GLY A 537 -7.00 -27.02 3.28
C GLY A 537 -8.40 -27.60 3.48
N LYS A 538 -8.83 -28.54 2.61
CA LYS A 538 -10.12 -29.25 2.76
C LYS A 538 -10.23 -30.06 4.05
N HIS A 539 -9.10 -30.46 4.63
CA HIS A 539 -9.04 -31.21 5.88
C HIS A 539 -8.56 -30.34 7.06
N THR A 540 -8.59 -29.01 6.89
CA THR A 540 -8.17 -28.04 7.90
C THR A 540 -9.37 -27.38 8.55
N THR A 541 -9.31 -27.22 9.87
CA THR A 541 -10.29 -26.45 10.64
C THR A 541 -9.60 -25.21 11.21
N CYS A 542 -10.21 -24.04 11.00
CA CYS A 542 -9.77 -22.78 11.59
C CYS A 542 -10.76 -22.37 12.70
N TYR A 543 -10.24 -22.11 13.90
CA TYR A 543 -11.01 -21.71 15.08
C TYR A 543 -10.70 -20.26 15.44
N LEU A 544 -11.67 -19.38 15.20
CA LEU A 544 -11.58 -17.97 15.54
C LEU A 544 -11.98 -17.74 16.99
N PHE A 545 -11.42 -16.69 17.60
CA PHE A 545 -11.79 -16.21 18.94
C PHE A 545 -11.57 -17.20 20.09
N TYR A 546 -10.62 -18.14 19.95
CA TYR A 546 -10.22 -19.05 21.02
C TYR A 546 -9.27 -18.37 22.03
N HIS A 547 -9.82 -17.50 22.89
CA HIS A 547 -9.00 -16.67 23.78
C HIS A 547 -8.53 -17.39 25.05
N LYS A 548 -9.40 -18.20 25.66
CA LYS A 548 -9.14 -18.89 26.93
C LYS A 548 -9.82 -20.23 26.97
N GLY A 549 -9.33 -21.13 27.81
CA GLY A 549 -9.89 -22.47 28.03
C GLY A 549 -8.89 -23.59 27.77
N LYS A 550 -9.31 -24.82 28.08
CA LYS A 550 -8.48 -26.03 27.90
C LYS A 550 -8.65 -26.66 26.51
N THR A 551 -9.88 -26.68 26.00
CA THR A 551 -10.20 -27.22 24.67
C THR A 551 -11.16 -26.26 23.95
N VAL A 552 -11.16 -26.31 22.61
CA VAL A 552 -11.95 -25.41 21.77
C VAL A 552 -13.45 -25.67 21.93
N GLU A 553 -13.85 -26.93 22.13
CA GLU A 553 -15.24 -27.40 22.26
C GLU A 553 -15.88 -26.93 23.57
N ALA A 554 -15.07 -26.77 24.62
CA ALA A 554 -15.54 -26.32 25.92
C ALA A 554 -15.75 -24.80 25.97
N CYS A 555 -15.36 -24.06 24.93
CA CYS A 555 -15.35 -22.61 24.93
C CYS A 555 -16.56 -22.03 24.20
N SER A 556 -17.44 -21.35 24.93
CA SER A 556 -18.52 -20.58 24.34
C SER A 556 -17.97 -19.40 23.53
N GLY A 557 -18.46 -19.22 22.29
CA GLY A 557 -18.12 -18.07 21.45
C GLY A 557 -16.93 -18.27 20.51
N VAL A 558 -16.32 -19.45 20.48
CA VAL A 558 -15.38 -19.86 19.41
C VAL A 558 -16.17 -20.07 18.12
N VAL A 559 -15.68 -19.51 17.03
CA VAL A 559 -16.27 -19.70 15.69
C VAL A 559 -15.41 -20.68 14.91
N LYS A 560 -16.03 -21.74 14.40
CA LYS A 560 -15.38 -22.70 13.53
C LYS A 560 -15.65 -22.34 12.08
N LEU A 561 -14.60 -22.04 11.31
CA LEU A 561 -14.74 -21.82 9.88
C LEU A 561 -14.84 -23.16 9.15
N SER A 562 -15.92 -23.30 8.39
CA SER A 562 -16.15 -24.36 7.39
C SER A 562 -16.23 -23.73 6.00
N GLY A 563 -16.29 -24.56 4.94
CA GLY A 563 -16.39 -24.05 3.57
C GLY A 563 -15.08 -23.49 3.03
N MET A 564 -13.98 -24.22 3.21
CA MET A 564 -12.73 -23.91 2.52
C MET A 564 -12.98 -23.91 1.00
N SER A 565 -12.52 -22.88 0.30
CA SER A 565 -12.67 -22.73 -1.16
C SER A 565 -11.36 -22.97 -1.90
N ARG A 566 -10.25 -22.40 -1.43
CA ARG A 566 -8.93 -22.47 -2.09
C ARG A 566 -7.81 -22.24 -1.10
N VAL A 567 -6.66 -22.87 -1.35
CA VAL A 567 -5.37 -22.64 -0.69
C VAL A 567 -4.37 -22.17 -1.73
N TRP A 568 -3.59 -21.16 -1.36
CA TRP A 568 -2.39 -20.76 -2.07
C TRP A 568 -1.22 -20.83 -1.11
N SER A 569 -0.11 -21.41 -1.54
CA SER A 569 1.09 -21.55 -0.73
C SER A 569 2.34 -21.28 -1.56
N ASP A 570 3.37 -20.80 -0.88
CA ASP A 570 4.72 -20.62 -1.39
C ASP A 570 5.66 -21.28 -0.38
N ALA A 571 6.12 -22.49 -0.70
CA ALA A 571 6.94 -23.29 0.22
C ALA A 571 8.36 -22.73 0.39
N GLU A 572 8.86 -21.95 -0.58
CA GLU A 572 10.18 -21.30 -0.47
C GLU A 572 10.13 -20.17 0.55
N LYS A 573 9.03 -19.40 0.55
CA LYS A 573 8.82 -18.30 1.51
C LYS A 573 8.15 -18.73 2.80
N ASP A 574 7.68 -19.98 2.82
CA ASP A 574 6.91 -20.58 3.90
C ASP A 574 5.60 -19.83 4.22
N VAL A 575 4.92 -19.31 3.20
CA VAL A 575 3.67 -18.53 3.34
C VAL A 575 2.48 -19.29 2.77
N CYS A 576 1.35 -19.26 3.47
CA CYS A 576 0.08 -19.84 3.03
C CYS A 576 -1.08 -18.86 3.22
N LYS A 577 -1.98 -18.82 2.22
CA LYS A 577 -3.26 -18.11 2.25
C LYS A 577 -4.39 -19.12 2.02
N MET A 578 -5.35 -19.16 2.94
CA MET A 578 -6.55 -19.98 2.86
C MET A 578 -7.78 -19.10 2.68
N LEU A 579 -8.59 -19.42 1.68
CA LEU A 579 -9.84 -18.73 1.39
C LEU A 579 -11.01 -19.55 1.92
N TYR A 580 -11.72 -19.03 2.92
CA TYR A 580 -12.96 -19.59 3.44
C TYR A 580 -14.16 -18.82 2.88
N VAL A 581 -15.28 -19.51 2.66
CA VAL A 581 -16.55 -18.90 2.29
C VAL A 581 -17.62 -19.21 3.34
N THR A 582 -18.36 -18.19 3.75
CA THR A 582 -19.50 -18.32 4.67
C THR A 582 -20.67 -17.46 4.21
N HIS A 583 -21.89 -17.93 4.46
CA HIS A 583 -23.12 -17.16 4.30
C HIS A 583 -23.86 -17.00 5.64
N ASP A 584 -23.16 -17.22 6.76
CA ASP A 584 -23.67 -16.96 8.11
C ASP A 584 -23.51 -15.46 8.43
N PRO A 585 -24.60 -14.68 8.52
CA PRO A 585 -24.52 -13.24 8.73
C PRO A 585 -23.86 -12.87 10.04
N ASP A 586 -24.05 -13.65 11.11
CA ASP A 586 -23.51 -13.37 12.43
C ASP A 586 -21.98 -13.56 12.45
N VAL A 587 -21.49 -14.59 11.76
CA VAL A 587 -20.05 -14.80 11.57
C VAL A 587 -19.46 -13.67 10.73
N ILE A 588 -20.13 -13.26 9.65
CA ILE A 588 -19.63 -12.19 8.78
C ILE A 588 -19.54 -10.86 9.54
N ASP A 589 -20.63 -10.45 10.22
CA ASP A 589 -20.66 -9.19 10.96
C ASP A 589 -19.60 -9.15 12.06
N ARG A 590 -19.42 -10.26 12.80
CA ARG A 590 -18.41 -10.36 13.85
C ARG A 590 -16.98 -10.28 13.31
N VAL A 591 -16.70 -10.95 12.18
CA VAL A 591 -15.36 -10.90 11.56
C VAL A 591 -15.09 -9.52 10.95
N GLU A 592 -16.08 -8.92 10.29
CA GLU A 592 -15.97 -7.55 9.76
C GLU A 592 -15.69 -6.53 10.86
N GLU A 593 -16.38 -6.65 12.00
CA GLU A 593 -16.16 -5.77 13.14
C GLU A 593 -14.72 -5.86 13.66
N VAL A 594 -14.21 -7.07 13.86
CA VAL A 594 -12.86 -7.32 14.38
C VAL A 594 -11.78 -6.86 13.39
N VAL A 595 -11.93 -7.15 12.09
CA VAL A 595 -10.98 -6.70 11.06
C VAL A 595 -10.97 -5.18 10.96
N ARG A 596 -12.14 -4.53 10.99
CA ARG A 596 -12.25 -3.07 10.98
C ARG A 596 -11.60 -2.43 12.20
N GLU A 597 -11.76 -3.04 13.38
CA GLU A 597 -11.11 -2.55 14.61
C GLU A 597 -9.58 -2.65 14.50
N TRP A 598 -9.07 -3.77 13.98
CA TRP A 598 -7.65 -3.96 13.69
C TRP A 598 -7.10 -2.95 12.69
N GLU A 599 -7.79 -2.75 11.56
CA GLU A 599 -7.37 -1.76 10.55
C GLU A 599 -7.33 -0.34 11.12
N SER A 600 -8.30 0.04 11.95
CA SER A 600 -8.33 1.35 12.62
C SER A 600 -7.16 1.52 13.60
N ALA A 601 -6.86 0.50 14.41
CA ALA A 601 -5.73 0.51 15.33
C ALA A 601 -4.40 0.59 14.58
N ARG A 602 -4.20 -0.25 13.55
CA ARG A 602 -3.01 -0.28 12.71
C ARG A 602 -2.78 1.07 12.03
N ARG A 603 -3.78 1.60 11.31
CA ARG A 603 -3.70 2.88 10.60
C ARG A 603 -3.31 4.04 11.54
N SER A 604 -3.82 4.02 12.76
CA SER A 604 -3.52 5.05 13.77
C SER A 604 -2.07 5.02 14.23
N PHE A 605 -1.48 3.83 14.33
CA PHE A 605 -0.05 3.65 14.61
C PHE A 605 0.81 4.12 13.44
N GLU A 606 0.45 3.77 12.20
CA GLU A 606 1.14 4.24 10.99
C GLU A 606 1.20 5.76 10.91
N LEU A 607 0.08 6.42 11.22
CA LEU A 607 0.02 7.87 11.22
C LEU A 607 0.98 8.48 12.24
N ARG A 608 1.07 7.87 13.43
CA ARG A 608 1.98 8.32 14.50
C ARG A 608 3.44 8.31 14.02
N ASN A 609 3.85 7.25 13.34
CA ASN A 609 5.20 7.11 12.78
C ASN A 609 5.46 8.10 11.63
N LYS A 610 4.46 8.40 10.80
CA LYS A 610 4.60 9.38 9.71
C LYS A 610 4.72 10.82 10.21
N ILE A 611 4.00 11.18 11.27
CA ILE A 611 3.97 12.56 11.78
C ILE A 611 5.10 12.81 12.79
N THR A 612 5.45 11.81 13.58
CA THR A 612 6.58 11.92 14.50
C THR A 612 7.73 11.20 13.82
N PRO A 613 8.63 11.89 13.10
CA PRO A 613 9.85 11.23 12.65
C PRO A 613 10.49 10.68 13.92
N LEU A 614 10.53 9.35 14.03
CA LEU A 614 11.43 8.71 14.96
C LEU A 614 12.78 9.37 14.64
N LYS A 615 13.36 10.10 15.61
CA LYS A 615 14.73 10.63 15.52
C LYS A 615 15.53 9.56 14.80
N GLU A 616 16.17 9.86 13.66
CA GLU A 616 16.88 8.90 12.78
C GLU A 616 17.37 7.69 13.58
N ASN A 617 16.46 6.73 13.79
CA ASN A 617 16.74 5.54 14.56
C ASN A 617 17.14 4.60 13.45
N SER A 618 18.31 4.91 12.89
CA SER A 618 19.01 3.95 12.08
C SER A 618 18.98 2.66 12.90
N LEU A 619 18.56 1.57 12.29
CA LEU A 619 18.74 0.22 12.84
C LEU A 619 20.23 -0.09 13.15
N THR A 620 21.14 0.86 12.91
CA THR A 620 22.53 0.90 13.39
C THR A 620 22.72 1.41 14.82
N ASP A 621 21.70 1.98 15.49
CA ASP A 621 21.79 2.27 16.93
C ASP A 621 21.63 0.97 17.72
N THR A 622 22.76 0.26 17.82
CA THR A 622 22.96 -1.01 18.52
C THR A 622 22.55 -0.98 20.01
N SER A 623 22.14 0.16 20.57
CA SER A 623 21.78 0.31 21.97
C SER A 623 20.31 0.01 22.31
N ARG A 624 19.39 0.00 21.32
CA ARG A 624 17.95 -0.22 21.55
C ARG A 624 17.40 -1.36 20.67
N GLN A 625 17.29 -2.56 21.21
CA GLN A 625 16.71 -3.71 20.49
C GLN A 625 15.19 -3.53 20.33
N ALA A 626 14.69 -3.47 19.10
CA ALA A 626 13.26 -3.29 18.82
C ALA A 626 12.40 -4.39 19.46
N LEU A 627 11.30 -4.02 20.12
CA LEU A 627 10.38 -4.99 20.73
C LEU A 627 9.74 -5.86 19.63
N VAL A 628 9.71 -7.17 19.86
CA VAL A 628 8.99 -8.13 19.03
C VAL A 628 7.90 -8.81 19.84
N VAL A 629 6.67 -8.77 19.33
CA VAL A 629 5.49 -9.36 19.95
C VAL A 629 4.96 -10.46 19.04
N ALA A 630 4.79 -11.67 19.57
CA ALA A 630 4.10 -12.74 18.86
C ALA A 630 2.79 -13.05 19.57
N VAL A 631 1.72 -13.20 18.80
CA VAL A 631 0.43 -13.66 19.31
C VAL A 631 0.09 -14.99 18.64
N SER A 632 -0.01 -16.05 19.44
CA SER A 632 -0.04 -17.42 18.93
C SER A 632 -0.87 -18.38 19.79
N HIS A 633 -1.05 -19.59 19.27
CA HIS A 633 -1.66 -20.73 19.94
C HIS A 633 -0.60 -21.81 20.23
N PRO A 634 0.25 -21.63 21.25
CA PRO A 634 1.30 -22.58 21.59
C PRO A 634 0.69 -23.96 21.90
N HIS A 635 1.20 -25.00 21.24
CA HIS A 635 0.70 -26.38 21.22
C HIS A 635 -0.78 -26.52 20.83
N GLY A 636 -1.38 -25.50 20.20
CA GLY A 636 -2.81 -25.45 19.93
C GLY A 636 -3.68 -25.16 21.16
N CYS A 637 -3.07 -24.69 22.25
CA CYS A 637 -3.77 -24.22 23.45
C CYS A 637 -4.42 -22.84 23.22
N SER A 638 -5.07 -22.32 24.25
CA SER A 638 -5.64 -20.98 24.23
C SER A 638 -4.58 -19.91 23.96
N LYS A 639 -5.02 -18.81 23.33
CA LYS A 639 -4.17 -17.76 22.79
C LYS A 639 -3.24 -17.14 23.83
N GLN A 640 -1.97 -16.98 23.47
CA GLN A 640 -0.94 -16.40 24.30
C GLN A 640 -0.26 -15.23 23.57
N VAL A 641 0.35 -14.34 24.36
CA VAL A 641 1.26 -13.29 23.90
C VAL A 641 2.65 -13.62 24.41
N SER A 642 3.66 -13.57 23.55
CA SER A 642 5.06 -13.65 23.95
C SER A 642 5.83 -12.41 23.48
N LEU A 643 6.85 -12.05 24.25
CA LEU A 643 7.64 -10.83 24.06
C LEU A 643 9.12 -11.18 23.93
N GLY A 644 9.83 -10.45 23.09
CA GLY A 644 11.27 -10.54 22.91
C GLY A 644 11.77 -9.36 22.11
N HIS A 645 12.93 -9.50 21.49
CA HIS A 645 13.54 -8.42 20.74
C HIS A 645 14.07 -8.88 19.39
N CYS A 646 14.09 -7.93 18.46
CA CYS A 646 14.69 -8.11 17.15
C CYS A 646 16.21 -8.24 17.29
N VAL A 647 16.78 -9.29 16.70
CA VAL A 647 18.22 -9.55 16.65
C VAL A 647 18.81 -8.97 15.36
N SER A 648 18.20 -9.28 14.23
CA SER A 648 18.63 -8.82 12.91
C SER A 648 17.44 -8.75 11.95
N ILE A 649 17.63 -7.97 10.88
CA ILE A 649 16.65 -7.76 9.84
C ILE A 649 17.38 -7.89 8.51
N ASP A 650 17.06 -8.92 7.74
CA ASP A 650 17.67 -9.20 6.45
C ASP A 650 16.65 -8.99 5.32
N ASN A 651 16.98 -8.15 4.34
CA ASN A 651 16.19 -7.99 3.13
C ASN A 651 16.62 -9.08 2.13
N THR A 652 15.90 -10.20 2.10
CA THR A 652 16.25 -11.39 1.31
C THR A 652 15.73 -11.35 -0.13
N GLY A 653 14.88 -10.37 -0.48
CA GLY A 653 14.30 -10.23 -1.81
C GLY A 653 13.50 -8.94 -1.97
N VAL A 654 12.80 -8.78 -3.10
CA VAL A 654 11.93 -7.61 -3.29
C VAL A 654 10.64 -7.77 -2.47
N GLY A 655 10.35 -6.83 -1.56
CA GLY A 655 9.26 -6.93 -0.57
C GLY A 655 9.53 -7.80 0.64
N GLN A 656 10.40 -8.80 0.52
CA GLN A 656 10.63 -9.76 1.59
C GLN A 656 11.65 -9.25 2.59
N THR A 657 11.25 -9.30 3.86
CA THR A 657 12.20 -9.15 4.95
C THR A 657 12.10 -10.32 5.90
N VAL A 658 13.25 -10.88 6.24
CA VAL A 658 13.36 -11.85 7.32
C VAL A 658 13.73 -11.11 8.60
N CYS A 659 12.97 -11.32 9.66
CA CYS A 659 13.30 -10.81 10.99
C CYS A 659 13.77 -11.97 11.86
N GLU A 660 14.99 -11.87 12.40
CA GLU A 660 15.44 -12.75 13.47
C GLU A 660 15.08 -12.13 14.83
N TYR A 661 14.57 -12.92 15.77
CA TYR A 661 14.13 -12.42 17.07
C TYR A 661 14.22 -13.45 18.19
N THR A 662 14.26 -12.95 19.43
CA THR A 662 14.35 -13.78 20.65
C THR A 662 12.99 -14.12 21.27
N THR A 663 11.89 -13.63 20.69
CA THR A 663 10.53 -13.86 21.20
C THR A 663 10.22 -15.35 21.30
N PRO A 664 9.82 -15.85 22.49
CA PRO A 664 9.55 -17.27 22.70
C PRO A 664 8.44 -17.81 21.79
N THR A 665 8.72 -18.96 21.16
CA THR A 665 7.79 -19.73 20.33
C THR A 665 7.94 -21.22 20.65
N CYS A 666 6.95 -22.00 20.24
CA CYS A 666 6.98 -23.45 20.33
C CYS A 666 6.01 -24.01 19.30
N SER A 667 6.04 -25.32 19.08
CA SER A 667 5.09 -26.01 18.19
C SER A 667 3.67 -25.51 18.41
N GLY A 668 2.93 -25.21 17.34
CA GLY A 668 1.66 -24.48 17.40
C GLY A 668 1.78 -22.96 17.20
N SER A 669 2.98 -22.39 17.35
CA SER A 669 3.25 -20.96 17.08
C SER A 669 3.54 -20.69 15.60
N SER A 670 3.90 -21.69 14.81
CA SER A 670 4.06 -21.55 13.36
C SER A 670 2.84 -20.92 12.71
N GLY A 671 3.04 -19.93 11.84
CA GLY A 671 1.94 -19.16 11.27
C GLY A 671 1.35 -18.12 12.21
N ALA A 672 2.05 -17.76 13.31
CA ALA A 672 1.64 -16.66 14.18
C ALA A 672 1.96 -15.30 13.58
N TYR A 673 1.15 -14.30 13.94
CA TYR A 673 1.41 -12.92 13.59
C TYR A 673 2.55 -12.38 14.45
N VAL A 674 3.59 -11.86 13.81
CA VAL A 674 4.76 -11.26 14.49
C VAL A 674 4.77 -9.75 14.26
N TYR A 675 4.65 -8.99 15.34
CA TYR A 675 4.79 -7.54 15.32
C TYR A 675 6.22 -7.17 15.69
N VAL A 676 6.86 -6.33 14.87
CA VAL A 676 8.21 -5.79 15.10
C VAL A 676 8.12 -4.26 15.24
N GLU A 677 8.54 -3.72 16.38
CA GLU A 677 8.53 -2.28 16.65
C GLU A 677 9.46 -1.51 15.69
N GLY A 678 9.06 -0.29 15.30
CA GLY A 678 9.92 0.64 14.57
C GLY A 678 10.02 0.40 13.06
N ARG A 679 9.39 -0.64 12.50
CA ARG A 679 9.30 -0.79 11.06
C ARG A 679 8.30 0.17 10.43
N ASP A 680 8.67 0.73 9.28
CA ASP A 680 7.79 1.50 8.41
C ASP A 680 6.80 0.56 7.72
N TRP A 681 5.55 0.63 8.13
CA TRP A 681 4.38 -0.12 7.62
C TRP A 681 3.98 0.27 6.18
N GLN A 682 4.91 0.80 5.38
CA GLN A 682 4.61 1.41 4.08
C GLN A 682 4.41 0.40 2.94
N SER A 683 4.76 -0.87 3.16
CA SER A 683 4.42 -1.98 2.25
C SER A 683 3.96 -3.16 3.07
N TRP A 684 2.78 -3.66 2.69
CA TRP A 684 2.16 -4.89 3.13
C TRP A 684 3.20 -6.01 3.14
N ASP A 685 3.51 -6.57 4.31
CA ASP A 685 3.90 -7.97 4.53
C ASP A 685 3.85 -8.21 6.06
N ASP A 686 2.75 -8.86 6.48
CA ASP A 686 2.56 -9.34 7.85
C ASP A 686 3.59 -10.43 8.12
N ASN A 687 4.53 -10.20 9.04
CA ASN A 687 5.57 -11.16 9.36
C ASN A 687 4.96 -12.45 9.90
N ILE A 688 5.15 -13.56 9.18
CA ILE A 688 4.67 -14.89 9.56
C ILE A 688 5.78 -15.60 10.32
N HIS A 689 5.52 -16.08 11.53
CA HIS A 689 6.50 -16.94 12.19
C HIS A 689 6.70 -18.25 11.41
N ALA A 690 7.94 -18.46 10.93
CA ALA A 690 8.37 -19.67 10.24
C ALA A 690 9.03 -20.63 11.25
N GLY A 691 8.40 -21.80 11.47
CA GLY A 691 8.90 -22.85 12.36
C GLY A 691 10.04 -23.70 11.76
N ALA A 692 10.51 -23.35 10.56
CA ALA A 692 11.41 -24.13 9.70
C ALA A 692 12.91 -23.98 10.05
N HIS A 693 13.30 -22.93 10.77
CA HIS A 693 14.70 -22.54 10.92
C HIS A 693 15.09 -22.30 12.38
N ASP A 694 15.34 -23.36 13.14
CA ASP A 694 16.07 -23.25 14.41
C ASP A 694 17.59 -23.28 14.08
N ARG A 695 18.09 -22.26 13.37
CA ARG A 695 19.50 -22.18 12.95
C ARG A 695 20.45 -21.94 14.12
N ASN A 696 19.95 -21.31 15.19
CA ASN A 696 20.68 -21.02 16.43
C ASN A 696 19.72 -21.18 17.62
N HIS A 697 20.14 -21.94 18.64
CA HIS A 697 19.29 -22.22 19.80
C HIS A 697 18.77 -20.92 20.44
N GLY A 698 17.46 -20.68 20.34
CA GLY A 698 16.80 -19.51 20.94
C GLY A 698 16.60 -18.30 20.02
N ILE A 699 16.93 -18.39 18.73
CA ILE A 699 16.61 -17.37 17.72
C ILE A 699 15.53 -17.91 16.78
N ASN A 700 14.46 -17.15 16.63
CA ASN A 700 13.31 -17.43 15.79
C ASN A 700 13.29 -16.48 14.58
N PHE A 701 12.53 -16.87 13.56
CA PHE A 701 12.48 -16.17 12.29
C PHE A 701 11.04 -15.89 11.88
N SER A 702 10.85 -14.79 11.17
CA SER A 702 9.62 -14.53 10.43
C SER A 702 9.93 -14.05 9.02
N SER A 703 9.08 -14.43 8.07
CA SER A 703 9.15 -14.02 6.66
C SER A 703 7.92 -13.25 6.20
#